data_AF-A0AA43UHL2-F1
#
_entry.id   AF-A0AA43UHL2-F1
#
_cell.length_a   1.000
_cell.length_b   1.000
_cell.length_c   1.000
_cell.angle_alpha   90.00
_cell.angle_beta   90.00
_cell.angle_gamma   90.00
#
_symmetry.space_group_name_H-M   'P 1'
#
loop_
_entity.id
_entity.type
_entity.pdbx_description
1 polymer ?
#
loop_
_entity_poly.entity_id
_entity_poly.type
_entity_poly.pdbx_seq_one_letter_code
_entity_poly.pdbx_strand_id
1 'polypeptide(L)'
;MLRLLILQGGGKIRRKAILFLLTIVILITTISAISATTNTTTQIDDTTSTSQNSVTTPTQSDNTIQDTNSNNLKTNSSDNSISKDSINKVSETTAVVSTKTSSVKKTTKTNVNAVTSTVKTKTKFTATIKDSNGNNINTGTVTFKINDRTIGQSAVSNGKTTFIYTIPNWAAKTYSITAKYSENNIYASSQDNNILKITKNSTVITVTSVKNYVGKNVTLNAAVKSSNGIPVKSGNVVFKINGVTIGKAVVSNGVASTSYTIQDWSSKTYTLNAIFAENEDYLASSGKSELSVLKTTTKVSLNSVTGSQGSTIQFVATVKDNTGNNVNTGTVAFKIYGTTLGKATVSNGKAVLNYIIPNWAAKTYTVDVIYGQNSQYKSSTNKNSLTIPLIKTVTQIYSITSTTSQTINIHTSVNTINGDGVNKGEVVFKINDKTIGVTSIINGVASLTYKIPASFSNKKYEISAKYVGSSKYDKSNNDGTLTLLTSGSTTKFSLAEIKTASSNLAEYIEIYGKLPSKIDIAGTSVNMQDYLAIACEAVLLINSGSGNTVQLLNYKNASTSTDTLKAGNFSKANIISIANNTLNYFKTNNKAPYTVSTTLGKLGFYNLVYSMALALDTSSISSICSKISVKSWSTIVSEGLSSMLSRPIYITSDIIYGTSKDYKFIDELANKLRSLGFTVYNYGVGSNKHAQYIYSCSLPSNAIQIPIFGGVCAGTFVDICSNAFMKLKKDRDLFIVFDPNTAKDIRGLDWLERAHDDNFSYSSFTGLANPDEYLRNHGYDFVYSRDVNTIAKALIAFLKTT
;
A
#
# COMPACT_ATOMS: atom_id res chain seq x y z
N MET A 1 -30.10 -26.13 10.90
CA MET A 1 -30.31 -26.12 12.36
C MET A 1 -30.14 -24.71 12.90
N LEU A 2 -31.13 -23.83 12.72
CA LEU A 2 -31.34 -22.65 13.56
C LEU A 2 -32.77 -22.12 13.37
N ARG A 3 -33.56 -22.14 14.45
CA ARG A 3 -34.91 -21.58 14.60
C ARG A 3 -35.05 -21.24 16.10
N LEU A 4 -35.95 -20.31 16.45
CA LEU A 4 -36.04 -19.61 17.75
C LEU A 4 -34.80 -18.72 17.99
N LEU A 5 -34.92 -17.40 18.12
CA LEU A 5 -35.64 -16.72 19.20
C LEU A 5 -36.47 -15.51 18.70
N ILE A 6 -37.52 -15.19 19.47
CA ILE A 6 -38.51 -14.11 19.28
C ILE A 6 -38.88 -13.58 20.68
N LEU A 7 -39.41 -12.35 20.77
CA LEU A 7 -39.82 -11.59 21.99
C LEU A 7 -38.63 -11.02 22.81
N GLN A 8 -38.69 -9.81 23.41
CA GLN A 8 -39.75 -8.78 23.49
C GLN A 8 -39.23 -7.38 23.11
N GLY A 9 -40.13 -6.44 22.81
CA GLY A 9 -39.80 -5.01 22.60
C GLY A 9 -40.65 -4.35 21.50
N GLY A 10 -41.86 -3.87 21.82
CA GLY A 10 -42.78 -3.26 20.87
C GLY A 10 -42.74 -1.73 20.85
N GLY A 11 -43.01 -1.11 19.69
CA GLY A 11 -43.16 0.35 19.56
C GLY A 11 -43.35 0.83 18.12
N LYS A 12 -44.59 1.11 17.69
CA LYS A 12 -44.90 1.63 16.34
C LYS A 12 -44.90 3.17 16.33
N ILE A 13 -43.88 3.80 15.76
CA ILE A 13 -43.99 5.15 15.14
C ILE A 13 -43.45 5.09 13.71
N ARG A 14 -43.91 5.99 12.83
CA ARG A 14 -44.03 5.79 11.38
C ARG A 14 -43.01 6.53 10.50
N ARG A 15 -42.59 5.83 9.43
CA ARG A 15 -42.33 6.33 8.05
C ARG A 15 -41.28 7.45 7.83
N LYS A 16 -40.16 7.08 7.18
CA LYS A 16 -39.67 7.64 5.89
C LYS A 16 -38.39 6.92 5.40
N ALA A 17 -38.49 5.70 4.86
CA ALA A 17 -37.36 5.00 4.21
C ALA A 17 -37.71 3.76 3.33
N ILE A 18 -38.97 3.59 2.87
CA ILE A 18 -39.36 2.42 2.03
C ILE A 18 -40.22 2.90 0.86
N LEU A 19 -39.58 3.44 -0.19
CA LEU A 19 -40.17 3.57 -1.54
C LEU A 19 -39.12 3.92 -2.63
N PHE A 20 -38.13 3.06 -2.90
CA PHE A 20 -37.51 2.96 -4.24
C PHE A 20 -36.66 1.69 -4.41
N LEU A 21 -37.30 0.53 -4.61
CA LEU A 21 -36.60 -0.71 -4.97
C LEU A 21 -37.52 -1.72 -5.68
N LEU A 22 -38.10 -1.31 -6.82
CA LEU A 22 -38.78 -2.18 -7.78
C LEU A 22 -38.79 -1.53 -9.17
N THR A 23 -38.92 -2.35 -10.24
CA THR A 23 -38.80 -1.97 -11.67
C THR A 23 -37.37 -1.59 -12.09
N ILE A 24 -36.84 -1.89 -13.29
CA ILE A 24 -37.39 -2.45 -14.54
C ILE A 24 -36.52 -3.67 -14.97
N VAL A 25 -37.04 -4.90 -14.94
CA VAL A 25 -37.45 -5.79 -16.09
C VAL A 25 -36.31 -6.51 -16.86
N ILE A 26 -36.59 -7.75 -17.30
CA ILE A 26 -35.73 -8.73 -17.98
C ILE A 26 -36.18 -8.90 -19.45
N LEU A 27 -35.27 -9.06 -20.42
CA LEU A 27 -35.61 -9.68 -21.71
C LEU A 27 -34.46 -10.45 -22.43
N ILE A 28 -34.32 -11.72 -22.07
CA ILE A 28 -34.28 -12.95 -22.92
C ILE A 28 -33.68 -12.92 -24.36
N THR A 29 -32.87 -13.96 -24.66
CA THR A 29 -32.43 -14.57 -25.96
C THR A 29 -31.38 -13.93 -26.91
N THR A 30 -30.25 -14.65 -27.00
CA THR A 30 -29.48 -15.11 -28.18
C THR A 30 -29.97 -14.80 -29.61
N ILE A 31 -29.03 -14.52 -30.55
CA ILE A 31 -28.67 -15.41 -31.69
C ILE A 31 -27.46 -14.88 -32.53
N SER A 32 -26.70 -15.82 -33.11
CA SER A 32 -25.71 -15.71 -34.21
C SER A 32 -24.50 -14.76 -34.16
N ALA A 33 -23.45 -15.17 -34.87
CA ALA A 33 -22.25 -14.40 -35.18
C ALA A 33 -22.31 -13.83 -36.61
N ILE A 34 -21.63 -12.70 -36.84
CA ILE A 34 -21.33 -12.16 -38.18
C ILE A 34 -19.83 -11.88 -38.30
N SER A 35 -19.27 -12.14 -39.48
CA SER A 35 -17.87 -11.87 -39.82
C SER A 35 -17.64 -10.37 -40.09
N ALA A 36 -16.52 -9.84 -39.62
CA ALA A 36 -16.01 -8.53 -40.01
C ALA A 36 -14.53 -8.67 -40.41
N THR A 37 -14.27 -8.97 -41.67
CA THR A 37 -12.96 -8.85 -42.29
C THR A 37 -12.65 -7.39 -42.59
N THR A 38 -11.50 -6.89 -42.12
CA THR A 38 -10.90 -5.64 -42.61
C THR A 38 -9.51 -5.91 -43.16
N ASN A 39 -9.38 -5.94 -44.48
CA ASN A 39 -8.08 -5.86 -45.13
C ASN A 39 -7.58 -4.42 -45.05
N THR A 40 -6.36 -4.22 -44.55
CA THR A 40 -5.57 -3.02 -44.83
C THR A 40 -4.27 -3.45 -45.51
N THR A 41 -4.20 -3.21 -46.81
CA THR A 41 -3.02 -3.48 -47.62
C THR A 41 -2.15 -2.23 -47.67
N THR A 42 -0.95 -2.31 -47.11
CA THR A 42 0.13 -1.35 -47.36
C THR A 42 1.34 -2.11 -47.86
N GLN A 43 1.67 -1.87 -49.13
CA GLN A 43 2.90 -2.29 -49.80
C GLN A 43 3.98 -1.19 -49.58
N ILE A 44 5.20 -1.42 -50.08
CA ILE A 44 6.33 -0.46 -50.13
C ILE A 44 7.05 -0.34 -48.75
N ASP A 45 8.38 -0.41 -48.62
CA ASP A 45 9.45 -0.51 -49.65
C ASP A 45 10.54 -1.53 -49.33
N ASP A 46 11.42 -1.77 -50.30
CA ASP A 46 12.71 -2.47 -50.14
C ASP A 46 13.84 -1.46 -49.86
N THR A 47 14.77 -1.75 -48.96
CA THR A 47 16.02 -0.97 -48.81
C THR A 47 17.07 -1.70 -47.97
N THR A 48 18.34 -1.52 -48.34
CA THR A 48 19.46 -2.33 -47.84
C THR A 48 20.47 -1.57 -46.95
N SER A 49 21.13 -2.34 -46.08
CA SER A 49 22.59 -2.34 -45.85
C SER A 49 23.19 -1.67 -44.60
N THR A 50 24.24 -2.35 -44.08
CA THR A 50 25.30 -1.87 -43.17
C THR A 50 24.90 -1.51 -41.72
N SER A 51 25.80 -1.54 -40.72
CA SER A 51 27.28 -1.71 -40.75
C SER A 51 27.84 -2.51 -39.55
N GLN A 52 28.81 -3.40 -39.82
CA GLN A 52 30.12 -3.58 -39.14
C GLN A 52 30.27 -3.70 -37.60
N ASN A 53 31.41 -4.14 -37.02
CA ASN A 53 32.41 -5.19 -37.35
C ASN A 53 33.44 -5.30 -36.19
N SER A 54 34.05 -6.47 -35.96
CA SER A 54 35.37 -6.76 -35.32
C SER A 54 35.40 -8.26 -34.93
N VAL A 55 36.26 -9.17 -35.43
CA VAL A 55 37.75 -9.18 -35.58
C VAL A 55 38.42 -9.29 -34.19
N THR A 56 39.18 -10.34 -33.86
CA THR A 56 40.52 -10.70 -34.39
C THR A 56 40.83 -12.19 -34.61
N THR A 57 41.54 -12.48 -35.72
CA THR A 57 42.44 -13.64 -36.00
C THR A 57 43.87 -13.34 -35.46
N PRO A 58 45.00 -14.06 -35.74
CA PRO A 58 45.37 -15.11 -36.74
C PRO A 58 45.99 -16.38 -36.07
N THR A 59 46.70 -17.35 -36.69
CA THR A 59 47.47 -17.50 -37.96
C THR A 59 47.28 -18.91 -38.59
N GLN A 60 48.24 -19.41 -39.39
CA GLN A 60 48.23 -19.35 -40.87
C GLN A 60 49.52 -19.99 -41.44
N SER A 61 49.40 -21.03 -42.27
CA SER A 61 50.39 -21.59 -43.24
C SER A 61 49.85 -22.95 -43.73
N ASP A 62 50.09 -23.55 -44.91
CA ASP A 62 50.65 -23.24 -46.24
C ASP A 62 50.86 -24.67 -46.89
N ASN A 63 50.99 -24.95 -48.20
CA ASN A 63 50.93 -24.17 -49.44
C ASN A 63 50.73 -25.06 -50.70
N THR A 64 49.96 -24.59 -51.71
CA THR A 64 50.06 -24.88 -53.20
C THR A 64 50.13 -26.33 -53.76
N ILE A 65 50.11 -26.66 -55.08
CA ILE A 65 50.05 -25.92 -56.38
C ILE A 65 49.00 -26.59 -57.34
N GLN A 66 48.65 -25.91 -58.44
CA GLN A 66 47.99 -26.43 -59.68
C GLN A 66 49.00 -27.28 -60.56
N ASP A 67 48.81 -27.66 -61.85
CA ASP A 67 47.82 -27.31 -62.88
C ASP A 67 47.68 -28.30 -64.09
N THR A 68 46.59 -28.14 -64.85
CA THR A 68 46.29 -28.48 -66.28
C THR A 68 46.89 -29.66 -67.08
N ASN A 69 45.98 -30.33 -67.80
CA ASN A 69 46.00 -30.75 -69.22
C ASN A 69 46.94 -31.84 -69.78
N SER A 70 46.32 -32.84 -70.44
CA SER A 70 46.60 -33.19 -71.86
C SER A 70 45.45 -33.99 -72.52
N ASN A 71 45.46 -34.08 -73.85
CA ASN A 71 44.30 -34.46 -74.69
C ASN A 71 44.26 -35.94 -75.13
N ASN A 72 43.06 -36.34 -75.59
CA ASN A 72 42.70 -37.44 -76.51
C ASN A 72 43.82 -38.30 -77.14
N LEU A 73 43.56 -39.63 -77.21
CA LEU A 73 43.43 -40.32 -78.51
C LEU A 73 42.56 -41.60 -78.42
N LYS A 74 42.09 -42.10 -79.58
CA LYS A 74 41.40 -43.41 -79.75
C LYS A 74 42.16 -44.28 -80.75
N THR A 75 42.34 -45.57 -80.46
CA THR A 75 42.42 -46.73 -81.40
C THR A 75 42.41 -48.01 -80.54
N ASN A 76 41.58 -49.04 -80.72
CA ASN A 76 41.29 -49.96 -81.86
C ASN A 76 42.24 -51.17 -81.98
N SER A 77 41.63 -52.38 -82.11
CA SER A 77 42.21 -53.65 -82.61
C SER A 77 43.21 -54.40 -81.69
N SER A 78 43.37 -55.74 -81.67
CA SER A 78 42.52 -56.95 -81.95
C SER A 78 43.25 -58.21 -81.38
N ASP A 79 42.64 -59.41 -81.51
CA ASP A 79 43.28 -60.76 -81.42
C ASP A 79 43.77 -61.27 -80.03
N ASN A 80 43.26 -62.40 -79.49
CA ASN A 80 43.50 -63.85 -79.75
C ASN A 80 44.70 -64.43 -78.94
N SER A 81 44.73 -65.69 -78.43
CA SER A 81 43.73 -66.79 -78.28
C SER A 81 44.33 -67.98 -77.45
N ILE A 82 43.61 -69.12 -77.33
CA ILE A 82 44.07 -70.48 -76.86
C ILE A 82 44.21 -70.59 -75.31
N SER A 83 43.89 -71.68 -74.59
CA SER A 83 43.64 -73.13 -74.88
C SER A 83 42.27 -73.59 -74.32
N LYS A 84 41.41 -74.51 -74.83
CA LYS A 84 41.45 -75.68 -75.76
C LYS A 84 41.41 -77.06 -75.04
N ASP A 85 40.21 -77.68 -75.01
CA ASP A 85 39.85 -79.13 -75.03
C ASP A 85 38.31 -79.28 -74.82
N SER A 86 37.53 -80.32 -75.20
CA SER A 86 37.55 -81.38 -76.26
C SER A 86 36.30 -82.30 -76.08
N ILE A 87 35.70 -83.05 -77.03
CA ILE A 87 35.70 -83.11 -78.52
C ILE A 87 34.48 -83.95 -79.04
N ASN A 88 33.83 -83.57 -80.17
CA ASN A 88 32.86 -84.37 -81.00
C ASN A 88 31.55 -84.92 -80.34
N LYS A 89 30.53 -85.46 -81.04
CA LYS A 89 30.29 -85.94 -82.44
C LYS A 89 28.77 -85.73 -82.76
N VAL A 90 28.26 -85.01 -83.79
CA VAL A 90 28.34 -85.09 -85.28
C VAL A 90 27.29 -86.03 -85.93
N SER A 91 26.65 -85.53 -87.01
CA SER A 91 25.72 -86.20 -87.98
C SER A 91 24.29 -86.55 -87.48
N GLU A 92 23.20 -86.49 -88.28
CA GLU A 92 23.04 -86.01 -89.67
C GLU A 92 21.60 -85.57 -90.05
N THR A 93 21.40 -85.27 -91.33
CA THR A 93 20.18 -84.78 -92.01
C THR A 93 18.84 -85.45 -91.68
N THR A 94 17.77 -84.66 -91.66
CA THR A 94 16.58 -84.90 -92.52
C THR A 94 15.70 -83.66 -92.63
N ALA A 95 15.19 -83.37 -93.84
CA ALA A 95 14.11 -82.41 -94.03
C ALA A 95 12.77 -83.14 -93.97
N VAL A 96 11.89 -82.76 -93.04
CA VAL A 96 10.51 -83.27 -92.95
C VAL A 96 9.54 -82.10 -93.04
N VAL A 97 8.74 -82.07 -94.11
CA VAL A 97 7.65 -81.10 -94.27
C VAL A 97 6.48 -81.52 -93.39
N SER A 98 6.58 -81.23 -92.09
CA SER A 98 5.47 -81.38 -91.15
C SER A 98 4.48 -80.23 -91.35
N THR A 99 3.38 -80.52 -92.04
CA THR A 99 2.30 -79.56 -92.31
C THR A 99 1.83 -78.88 -91.03
N LYS A 100 1.94 -77.55 -90.96
CA LYS A 100 1.49 -76.75 -89.82
C LYS A 100 -0.04 -76.66 -89.79
N THR A 101 -0.69 -77.72 -89.31
CA THR A 101 -2.11 -77.70 -88.94
C THR A 101 -2.29 -76.70 -87.80
N SER A 102 -2.77 -75.50 -88.13
CA SER A 102 -3.16 -74.47 -87.17
C SER A 102 -4.38 -74.94 -86.39
N SER A 103 -4.15 -75.71 -85.31
CA SER A 103 -5.19 -76.01 -84.34
C SER A 103 -5.71 -74.70 -83.76
N VAL A 104 -7.01 -74.44 -83.96
CA VAL A 104 -7.66 -73.23 -83.45
C VAL A 104 -7.66 -73.31 -81.93
N LYS A 105 -6.71 -72.60 -81.30
CA LYS A 105 -6.52 -72.59 -79.85
C LYS A 105 -7.79 -72.10 -79.17
N LYS A 106 -8.21 -72.79 -78.11
CA LYS A 106 -9.43 -72.45 -77.39
C LYS A 106 -9.31 -71.03 -76.82
N THR A 107 -10.26 -70.17 -77.14
CA THR A 107 -10.33 -68.81 -76.62
C THR A 107 -10.54 -68.83 -75.11
N THR A 108 -9.79 -67.99 -74.38
CA THR A 108 -9.90 -67.87 -72.93
C THR A 108 -10.49 -66.53 -72.52
N LYS A 109 -11.14 -66.51 -71.36
CA LYS A 109 -11.57 -65.29 -70.67
C LYS A 109 -10.82 -65.19 -69.35
N THR A 110 -9.88 -64.25 -69.28
CA THR A 110 -9.31 -63.78 -68.02
C THR A 110 -10.27 -62.79 -67.37
N ASN A 111 -10.31 -62.76 -66.05
CA ASN A 111 -10.83 -61.64 -65.27
C ASN A 111 -9.92 -61.36 -64.07
N VAL A 112 -9.66 -60.09 -63.74
CA VAL A 112 -8.83 -59.67 -62.62
C VAL A 112 -9.59 -58.80 -61.64
N ASN A 113 -9.47 -59.10 -60.35
CA ASN A 113 -10.18 -58.36 -59.31
C ASN A 113 -9.58 -56.97 -59.10
N ALA A 114 -10.44 -55.99 -58.85
CA ALA A 114 -10.04 -54.71 -58.26
C ALA A 114 -9.42 -54.95 -56.86
N VAL A 115 -8.41 -54.17 -56.50
CA VAL A 115 -7.73 -54.27 -55.20
C VAL A 115 -7.56 -52.89 -54.58
N THR A 116 -7.79 -52.77 -53.27
CA THR A 116 -7.40 -51.59 -52.47
C THR A 116 -6.32 -52.01 -51.48
N SER A 117 -5.30 -51.17 -51.29
CA SER A 117 -4.17 -51.46 -50.41
C SER A 117 -3.45 -50.19 -49.93
N THR A 118 -2.54 -50.30 -48.98
CA THR A 118 -1.64 -49.19 -48.57
C THR A 118 -0.18 -49.49 -48.93
N VAL A 119 0.64 -48.43 -49.01
CA VAL A 119 2.09 -48.57 -49.27
C VAL A 119 2.78 -49.48 -48.26
N LYS A 120 3.82 -50.19 -48.69
CA LYS A 120 4.67 -51.10 -47.90
C LYS A 120 3.95 -52.36 -47.38
N THR A 121 2.73 -52.65 -47.83
CA THR A 121 1.99 -53.87 -47.47
C THR A 121 2.07 -54.96 -48.55
N LYS A 122 2.01 -56.24 -48.14
CA LYS A 122 1.93 -57.41 -49.03
C LYS A 122 0.51 -57.53 -49.59
N THR A 123 0.34 -57.16 -50.86
CA THR A 123 -0.96 -57.11 -51.53
C THR A 123 -1.22 -58.39 -52.32
N LYS A 124 -2.41 -58.96 -52.17
CA LYS A 124 -2.85 -60.19 -52.87
C LYS A 124 -3.62 -59.83 -54.12
N PHE A 125 -3.07 -60.16 -55.28
CA PHE A 125 -3.72 -60.04 -56.58
C PHE A 125 -4.26 -61.40 -57.00
N THR A 126 -5.47 -61.44 -57.57
CA THR A 126 -6.13 -62.67 -58.02
C THR A 126 -6.77 -62.47 -59.38
N ALA A 127 -6.55 -63.44 -60.26
CA ALA A 127 -7.24 -63.54 -61.54
C ALA A 127 -7.94 -64.90 -61.66
N THR A 128 -9.04 -64.93 -62.41
CA THR A 128 -9.72 -66.16 -62.84
C THR A 128 -9.61 -66.31 -64.35
N ILE A 129 -9.52 -67.55 -64.82
CA ILE A 129 -9.23 -67.90 -66.21
C ILE A 129 -10.14 -69.07 -66.59
N LYS A 130 -11.03 -68.81 -67.56
CA LYS A 130 -12.02 -69.76 -68.06
C LYS A 130 -11.92 -69.96 -69.56
N ASP A 131 -12.42 -71.07 -70.08
CA ASP A 131 -12.65 -71.25 -71.51
C ASP A 131 -13.90 -70.50 -71.99
N SER A 132 -14.19 -70.57 -73.29
CA SER A 132 -15.40 -70.01 -73.92
C SER A 132 -16.71 -70.53 -73.32
N ASN A 133 -16.69 -71.72 -72.72
CA ASN A 133 -17.85 -72.43 -72.21
C ASN A 133 -18.04 -72.19 -70.70
N GLY A 134 -17.15 -71.40 -70.08
CA GLY A 134 -17.17 -71.06 -68.66
C GLY A 134 -16.48 -72.08 -67.74
N ASN A 135 -15.80 -73.09 -68.28
CA ASN A 135 -15.06 -74.08 -67.50
C ASN A 135 -13.77 -73.49 -66.93
N ASN A 136 -13.34 -73.99 -65.77
CA ASN A 136 -12.09 -73.59 -65.12
C ASN A 136 -10.87 -74.15 -65.86
N ILE A 137 -9.89 -73.31 -66.20
CA ILE A 137 -8.62 -73.73 -66.83
C ILE A 137 -7.58 -74.05 -65.76
N ASN A 138 -6.93 -75.21 -65.87
CA ASN A 138 -6.06 -75.77 -64.82
C ASN A 138 -4.56 -75.76 -65.19
N THR A 139 -4.18 -75.08 -66.26
CA THR A 139 -2.81 -75.05 -66.80
C THR A 139 -2.46 -73.67 -67.38
N GLY A 140 -1.16 -73.41 -67.54
CA GLY A 140 -0.63 -72.15 -68.07
C GLY A 140 -0.33 -71.12 -66.98
N THR A 141 0.07 -69.92 -67.42
CA THR A 141 0.66 -68.88 -66.56
C THR A 141 -0.01 -67.53 -66.82
N VAL A 142 -0.27 -66.77 -65.77
CA VAL A 142 -0.69 -65.37 -65.86
C VAL A 142 0.48 -64.45 -65.52
N THR A 143 0.71 -63.47 -66.38
CA THR A 143 1.59 -62.32 -66.13
C THR A 143 0.77 -61.20 -65.50
N PHE A 144 1.17 -60.75 -64.31
CA PHE A 144 0.59 -59.59 -63.66
C PHE A 144 1.43 -58.33 -63.94
N LYS A 145 0.76 -57.24 -64.34
CA LYS A 145 1.37 -55.93 -64.56
C LYS A 145 0.68 -54.87 -63.69
N ILE A 146 1.41 -53.82 -63.34
CA ILE A 146 0.85 -52.57 -62.80
C ILE A 146 1.39 -51.41 -63.63
N ASN A 147 0.50 -50.58 -64.18
CA ASN A 147 0.83 -49.55 -65.18
C ASN A 147 1.83 -50.08 -66.24
N ASP A 148 1.42 -51.15 -66.93
CA ASP A 148 2.17 -51.91 -67.93
C ASP A 148 3.49 -52.57 -67.52
N ARG A 149 4.09 -52.20 -66.39
CA ARG A 149 5.27 -52.86 -65.86
C ARG A 149 4.89 -54.22 -65.24
N THR A 150 5.49 -55.30 -65.74
CA THR A 150 5.36 -56.63 -65.14
C THR A 150 5.86 -56.62 -63.69
N ILE A 151 5.01 -57.06 -62.76
CA ILE A 151 5.35 -57.25 -61.34
C ILE A 151 5.67 -58.72 -61.00
N GLY A 152 5.24 -59.66 -61.85
CA GLY A 152 5.58 -61.07 -61.74
C GLY A 152 4.63 -61.97 -62.54
N GLN A 153 4.80 -63.27 -62.35
CA GLN A 153 3.99 -64.32 -62.96
C GLN A 153 3.50 -65.31 -61.90
N SER A 154 2.39 -66.00 -62.19
CA SER A 154 1.89 -67.10 -61.35
C SER A 154 1.14 -68.13 -62.19
N ALA A 155 1.26 -69.41 -61.83
CA ALA A 155 0.59 -70.51 -62.52
C ALA A 155 -0.93 -70.50 -62.24
N VAL A 156 -1.71 -71.08 -63.16
CA VAL A 156 -3.16 -71.24 -63.01
C VAL A 156 -3.50 -72.64 -62.50
N SER A 157 -4.35 -72.72 -61.49
CA SER A 157 -4.89 -73.98 -60.94
C SER A 157 -6.35 -73.78 -60.52
N ASN A 158 -7.22 -74.76 -60.85
CA ASN A 158 -8.67 -74.68 -60.69
C ASN A 158 -9.29 -73.36 -61.20
N GLY A 159 -8.93 -72.94 -62.42
CA GLY A 159 -9.45 -71.73 -63.06
C GLY A 159 -9.04 -70.42 -62.38
N LYS A 160 -8.06 -70.45 -61.47
CA LYS A 160 -7.68 -69.33 -60.62
C LYS A 160 -6.16 -69.23 -60.49
N THR A 161 -5.69 -68.02 -60.21
CA THR A 161 -4.30 -67.80 -59.82
C THR A 161 -4.22 -66.70 -58.76
N THR A 162 -3.10 -66.64 -58.06
CA THR A 162 -2.79 -65.65 -57.02
C THR A 162 -1.34 -65.21 -57.16
N PHE A 163 -1.10 -63.91 -57.06
CA PHE A 163 0.22 -63.34 -56.94
C PHE A 163 0.26 -62.40 -55.72
N ILE A 164 1.36 -62.41 -54.95
CA ILE A 164 1.54 -61.54 -53.78
C ILE A 164 2.71 -60.61 -54.07
N TYR A 165 2.45 -59.30 -54.00
CA TYR A 165 3.43 -58.26 -54.29
C TYR A 165 3.40 -57.17 -53.21
N THR A 166 4.57 -56.80 -52.70
CA THR A 166 4.70 -55.72 -51.71
C THR A 166 4.64 -54.38 -52.42
N ILE A 167 3.66 -53.53 -52.09
CA ILE A 167 3.56 -52.19 -52.70
C ILE A 167 4.77 -51.35 -52.28
N PRO A 168 5.54 -50.76 -53.22
CA PRO A 168 6.63 -49.83 -52.90
C PRO A 168 6.12 -48.50 -52.28
N ASN A 169 6.98 -47.49 -52.22
CA ASN A 169 6.62 -46.14 -51.77
C ASN A 169 5.85 -45.35 -52.87
N TRP A 170 4.68 -45.86 -53.27
CA TRP A 170 3.86 -45.30 -54.33
C TRP A 170 2.82 -44.31 -53.80
N ALA A 171 2.66 -43.16 -54.46
CA ALA A 171 1.67 -42.16 -54.08
C ALA A 171 0.24 -42.73 -53.97
N ALA A 172 -0.53 -42.25 -52.99
CA ALA A 172 -1.90 -42.70 -52.75
C ALA A 172 -2.86 -42.24 -53.86
N LYS A 173 -2.99 -43.06 -54.91
CA LYS A 173 -3.87 -42.87 -56.06
C LYS A 173 -4.28 -44.22 -56.68
N THR A 174 -5.06 -44.17 -57.75
CA THR A 174 -5.41 -45.34 -58.56
C THR A 174 -4.32 -45.65 -59.58
N TYR A 175 -4.01 -46.94 -59.73
CA TYR A 175 -3.12 -47.53 -60.73
C TYR A 175 -3.91 -48.57 -61.54
N SER A 176 -3.51 -48.83 -62.78
CA SER A 176 -4.06 -49.93 -63.58
C SER A 176 -3.35 -51.23 -63.21
N ILE A 177 -4.11 -52.32 -63.03
CA ILE A 177 -3.61 -53.69 -62.98
C ILE A 177 -4.08 -54.45 -64.22
N THR A 178 -3.15 -55.09 -64.92
CA THR A 178 -3.44 -56.06 -65.97
C THR A 178 -3.13 -57.47 -65.48
N ALA A 179 -4.02 -58.42 -65.72
CA ALA A 179 -3.68 -59.84 -65.71
C ALA A 179 -3.75 -60.35 -67.15
N LYS A 180 -2.64 -60.90 -67.67
CA LYS A 180 -2.56 -61.51 -69.00
C LYS A 180 -2.24 -62.99 -68.90
N TYR A 181 -3.18 -63.85 -69.28
CA TYR A 181 -2.93 -65.27 -69.47
C TYR A 181 -2.09 -65.49 -70.72
N SER A 182 -0.96 -66.16 -70.56
CA SER A 182 -0.05 -66.48 -71.67
C SER A 182 -0.60 -67.60 -72.54
N GLU A 183 -0.49 -67.42 -73.85
CA GLU A 183 -0.81 -68.47 -74.83
C GLU A 183 0.03 -69.72 -74.62
N ASN A 184 -0.57 -70.89 -74.88
CA ASN A 184 0.11 -72.18 -74.86
C ASN A 184 -0.37 -73.08 -76.02
N ASN A 185 -0.12 -74.38 -75.96
CA ASN A 185 -0.43 -75.31 -77.05
C ASN A 185 -1.93 -75.61 -77.20
N ILE A 186 -2.76 -75.32 -76.18
CA ILE A 186 -4.19 -75.63 -76.14
C ILE A 186 -5.04 -74.35 -76.16
N TYR A 187 -4.59 -73.32 -75.45
CA TYR A 187 -5.35 -72.11 -75.15
C TYR A 187 -4.69 -70.85 -75.72
N ALA A 188 -5.50 -69.97 -76.31
CA ALA A 188 -5.08 -68.65 -76.79
C ALA A 188 -4.80 -67.70 -75.62
N SER A 189 -4.02 -66.63 -75.83
CA SER A 189 -3.85 -65.61 -74.79
C SER A 189 -5.12 -64.78 -74.57
N SER A 190 -5.33 -64.32 -73.34
CA SER A 190 -6.34 -63.32 -73.01
C SER A 190 -5.84 -62.39 -71.91
N GLN A 191 -6.46 -61.22 -71.76
CA GLN A 191 -6.12 -60.29 -70.68
C GLN A 191 -7.36 -59.57 -70.15
N ASP A 192 -7.27 -59.10 -68.92
CA ASP A 192 -8.24 -58.21 -68.29
C ASP A 192 -7.53 -57.07 -67.54
N ASN A 193 -8.20 -55.93 -67.43
CA ASN A 193 -7.69 -54.71 -66.80
C ASN A 193 -8.64 -54.25 -65.69
N ASN A 194 -8.10 -53.95 -64.52
CA ASN A 194 -8.87 -53.42 -63.39
C ASN A 194 -8.03 -52.39 -62.60
N ILE A 195 -8.52 -51.95 -61.43
CA ILE A 195 -7.87 -50.92 -60.62
C ILE A 195 -7.17 -51.48 -59.38
N LEU A 196 -5.99 -50.90 -59.09
CA LEU A 196 -5.33 -50.94 -57.79
C LEU A 196 -5.42 -49.55 -57.16
N LYS A 197 -6.24 -49.40 -56.13
CA LYS A 197 -6.35 -48.15 -55.35
C LYS A 197 -5.36 -48.18 -54.19
N ILE A 198 -4.33 -47.33 -54.24
CA ILE A 198 -3.43 -47.13 -53.10
C ILE A 198 -3.99 -46.03 -52.21
N THR A 199 -4.15 -46.33 -50.92
CA THR A 199 -4.60 -45.39 -49.88
C THR A 199 -3.48 -45.07 -48.89
N LYS A 200 -3.60 -43.93 -48.21
CA LYS A 200 -2.73 -43.54 -47.10
C LYS A 200 -2.97 -44.45 -45.89
N ASN A 201 -1.96 -44.61 -45.05
CA ASN A 201 -2.08 -45.38 -43.81
C ASN A 201 -2.76 -44.54 -42.71
N SER A 202 -3.74 -45.12 -42.02
CA SER A 202 -4.34 -44.49 -40.82
C SER A 202 -3.31 -44.36 -39.70
N THR A 203 -3.37 -43.26 -38.95
CA THR A 203 -2.51 -43.03 -37.78
C THR A 203 -3.31 -42.99 -36.48
N VAL A 204 -2.64 -43.35 -35.39
CA VAL A 204 -3.12 -43.24 -34.01
C VAL A 204 -2.07 -42.43 -33.24
N ILE A 205 -2.54 -41.41 -32.52
CA ILE A 205 -1.72 -40.48 -31.76
C ILE A 205 -2.12 -40.51 -30.29
N THR A 206 -1.16 -40.81 -29.41
CA THR A 206 -1.34 -40.75 -27.96
C THR A 206 -0.55 -39.58 -27.38
N VAL A 207 -1.08 -38.94 -26.33
CA VAL A 207 -0.54 -37.68 -25.78
C VAL A 207 -0.37 -37.84 -24.28
N THR A 208 0.82 -37.56 -23.76
CA THR A 208 1.15 -37.78 -22.35
C THR A 208 0.55 -36.65 -21.49
N SER A 209 -0.15 -36.99 -20.41
CA SER A 209 -0.64 -36.00 -19.44
C SER A 209 0.55 -35.37 -18.70
N VAL A 210 0.50 -34.05 -18.49
CA VAL A 210 1.57 -33.30 -17.84
C VAL A 210 1.05 -32.43 -16.69
N LYS A 211 1.90 -32.16 -15.70
CA LYS A 211 1.59 -31.26 -14.58
C LYS A 211 2.78 -30.37 -14.26
N ASN A 212 2.56 -29.06 -14.13
CA ASN A 212 3.62 -28.10 -13.76
C ASN A 212 3.01 -26.79 -13.21
N TYR A 213 3.86 -25.84 -12.80
CA TYR A 213 3.47 -24.54 -12.26
C TYR A 213 3.49 -23.44 -13.33
N VAL A 214 2.81 -22.32 -13.04
CA VAL A 214 2.93 -21.06 -13.79
C VAL A 214 4.41 -20.63 -13.87
N GLY A 215 4.81 -20.05 -15.00
CA GLY A 215 6.17 -19.58 -15.27
C GLY A 215 7.20 -20.68 -15.46
N LYS A 216 6.79 -21.96 -15.60
CA LYS A 216 7.70 -23.10 -15.82
C LYS A 216 7.47 -23.76 -17.18
N ASN A 217 8.58 -24.24 -17.76
CA ASN A 217 8.56 -24.99 -19.01
C ASN A 217 8.09 -26.42 -18.76
N VAL A 218 7.22 -26.92 -19.63
CA VAL A 218 6.77 -28.31 -19.66
C VAL A 218 6.98 -28.89 -21.07
N THR A 219 7.45 -30.13 -21.14
CA THR A 219 7.65 -30.84 -22.41
C THR A 219 6.36 -31.54 -22.80
N LEU A 220 5.76 -31.11 -23.91
CA LEU A 220 4.57 -31.71 -24.51
C LEU A 220 5.01 -32.82 -25.45
N ASN A 221 4.54 -34.05 -25.21
CA ASN A 221 4.91 -35.23 -25.98
C ASN A 221 3.68 -35.89 -26.60
N ALA A 222 3.79 -36.23 -27.89
CA ALA A 222 2.82 -37.04 -28.60
C ALA A 222 3.53 -38.17 -29.34
N ALA A 223 3.09 -39.42 -29.12
CA ALA A 223 3.56 -40.58 -29.86
C ALA A 223 2.61 -40.86 -31.03
N VAL A 224 3.15 -40.94 -32.25
CA VAL A 224 2.40 -41.17 -33.49
C VAL A 224 2.80 -42.52 -34.08
N LYS A 225 1.81 -43.40 -34.20
CA LYS A 225 1.94 -44.74 -34.77
C LYS A 225 0.97 -44.90 -35.94
N SER A 226 1.27 -45.80 -36.86
CA SER A 226 0.25 -46.36 -37.77
C SER A 226 -0.81 -47.15 -36.98
N SER A 227 -1.95 -47.43 -37.60
CA SER A 227 -2.96 -48.37 -37.09
C SER A 227 -2.39 -49.71 -36.65
N ASN A 228 -1.27 -50.12 -37.27
CA ASN A 228 -0.61 -51.41 -37.04
C ASN A 228 0.49 -51.31 -35.96
N GLY A 229 0.50 -50.25 -35.15
CA GLY A 229 1.42 -50.05 -34.03
C GLY A 229 2.84 -49.58 -34.39
N ILE A 230 3.20 -49.58 -35.68
CA ILE A 230 4.53 -49.18 -36.16
C ILE A 230 4.72 -47.65 -36.01
N PRO A 231 5.83 -47.17 -35.40
CA PRO A 231 6.18 -45.75 -35.33
C PRO A 231 6.16 -45.03 -36.68
N VAL A 232 5.57 -43.83 -36.73
CA VAL A 232 5.59 -42.97 -37.92
C VAL A 232 6.96 -42.29 -38.04
N LYS A 233 7.53 -42.27 -39.25
CA LYS A 233 8.91 -41.78 -39.48
C LYS A 233 9.02 -40.28 -39.78
N SER A 234 7.94 -39.61 -40.18
CA SER A 234 7.94 -38.21 -40.61
C SER A 234 6.54 -37.60 -40.56
N GLY A 235 6.47 -36.27 -40.57
CA GLY A 235 5.24 -35.49 -40.51
C GLY A 235 5.26 -34.48 -39.35
N ASN A 236 4.18 -33.71 -39.21
CA ASN A 236 4.10 -32.60 -38.26
C ASN A 236 2.94 -32.80 -37.27
N VAL A 237 3.20 -32.48 -35.99
CA VAL A 237 2.19 -32.45 -34.93
C VAL A 237 2.00 -31.02 -34.44
N VAL A 238 0.74 -30.59 -34.34
CA VAL A 238 0.34 -29.31 -33.74
C VAL A 238 -0.24 -29.57 -32.36
N PHE A 239 0.34 -28.95 -31.33
CA PHE A 239 -0.18 -28.98 -29.96
C PHE A 239 -1.12 -27.80 -29.74
N LYS A 240 -2.27 -28.06 -29.11
CA LYS A 240 -3.31 -27.07 -28.81
C LYS A 240 -3.81 -27.20 -27.37
N ILE A 241 -4.16 -26.08 -26.75
CA ILE A 241 -4.96 -26.03 -25.52
C ILE A 241 -6.17 -25.12 -25.77
N ASN A 242 -7.36 -25.59 -25.38
CA ASN A 242 -8.64 -24.91 -25.62
C ASN A 242 -8.83 -24.47 -27.10
N GLY A 243 -8.33 -25.26 -28.06
CA GLY A 243 -8.39 -24.97 -29.50
C GLY A 243 -7.28 -24.07 -30.05
N VAL A 244 -6.60 -23.29 -29.20
CA VAL A 244 -5.48 -22.40 -29.56
C VAL A 244 -4.18 -23.20 -29.71
N THR A 245 -3.43 -22.95 -30.78
CA THR A 245 -2.10 -23.58 -30.99
C THR A 245 -1.07 -23.00 -30.04
N ILE A 246 -0.39 -23.88 -29.30
CA ILE A 246 0.66 -23.52 -28.32
C ILE A 246 2.04 -24.04 -28.70
N GLY A 247 2.14 -24.90 -29.71
CA GLY A 247 3.41 -25.44 -30.20
C GLY A 247 3.25 -26.28 -31.46
N LYS A 248 4.36 -26.51 -32.15
CA LYS A 248 4.48 -27.41 -33.31
C LYS A 248 5.74 -28.25 -33.15
N ALA A 249 5.72 -29.49 -33.64
CA ALA A 249 6.86 -30.39 -33.61
C ALA A 249 6.87 -31.34 -34.81
N VAL A 250 8.06 -31.70 -35.28
CA VAL A 250 8.26 -32.74 -36.29
C VAL A 250 8.23 -34.10 -35.60
N VAL A 251 7.65 -35.12 -36.25
CA VAL A 251 7.72 -36.52 -35.79
C VAL A 251 9.10 -37.09 -36.13
N SER A 252 9.83 -37.54 -35.11
CA SER A 252 11.06 -38.32 -35.24
C SER A 252 10.91 -39.63 -34.47
N ASN A 253 11.23 -40.76 -35.10
CA ASN A 253 11.09 -42.12 -34.51
C ASN A 253 9.72 -42.39 -33.84
N GLY A 254 8.63 -41.84 -34.40
CA GLY A 254 7.27 -41.97 -33.86
C GLY A 254 6.94 -41.08 -32.67
N VAL A 255 7.78 -40.09 -32.34
CA VAL A 255 7.50 -39.10 -31.27
C VAL A 255 7.65 -37.69 -31.83
N ALA A 256 6.70 -36.83 -31.49
CA ALA A 256 6.81 -35.38 -31.66
C ALA A 256 6.83 -34.72 -30.27
N SER A 257 7.78 -33.81 -30.07
CA SER A 257 8.03 -33.17 -28.77
C SER A 257 8.26 -31.67 -28.93
N THR A 258 7.72 -30.85 -28.02
CA THR A 258 7.96 -29.41 -27.96
C THR A 258 7.90 -28.91 -26.52
N SER A 259 8.66 -27.87 -26.18
CA SER A 259 8.55 -27.20 -24.88
C SER A 259 7.49 -26.12 -24.92
N TYR A 260 6.80 -25.90 -23.79
CA TYR A 260 5.84 -24.82 -23.62
C TYR A 260 5.98 -24.20 -22.23
N THR A 261 6.07 -22.87 -22.16
CA THR A 261 6.04 -22.14 -20.88
C THR A 261 4.60 -21.90 -20.47
N ILE A 262 4.18 -22.42 -19.32
CA ILE A 262 2.84 -22.15 -18.78
C ILE A 262 2.78 -20.68 -18.35
N GLN A 263 1.92 -19.90 -19.01
CA GLN A 263 1.67 -18.48 -18.71
C GLN A 263 0.83 -18.32 -17.42
N ASP A 264 0.30 -17.12 -17.13
CA ASP A 264 -0.45 -16.76 -15.90
C ASP A 264 -1.81 -17.46 -15.69
N TRP A 265 -1.96 -18.67 -16.24
CA TRP A 265 -3.16 -19.49 -16.20
C TRP A 265 -3.57 -19.86 -14.77
N SER A 266 -4.89 -19.92 -14.56
CA SER A 266 -5.43 -20.43 -13.30
C SER A 266 -5.09 -21.91 -13.13
N SER A 267 -4.75 -22.31 -11.90
CA SER A 267 -4.51 -23.69 -11.50
C SER A 267 -5.76 -24.56 -11.63
N LYS A 268 -5.81 -25.32 -12.73
CA LYS A 268 -6.81 -26.33 -13.06
C LYS A 268 -6.25 -27.26 -14.14
N THR A 269 -7.01 -28.29 -14.47
CA THR A 269 -6.77 -29.11 -15.67
C THR A 269 -7.24 -28.39 -16.92
N TYR A 270 -6.42 -28.44 -17.97
CA TYR A 270 -6.70 -27.95 -19.32
C TYR A 270 -6.64 -29.14 -20.29
N THR A 271 -7.53 -29.17 -21.28
CA THR A 271 -7.47 -30.18 -22.34
C THR A 271 -6.30 -29.86 -23.28
N LEU A 272 -5.32 -30.76 -23.31
CA LEU A 272 -4.19 -30.75 -24.24
C LEU A 272 -4.54 -31.63 -25.44
N ASN A 273 -4.66 -31.03 -26.62
CA ASN A 273 -4.82 -31.74 -27.88
C ASN A 273 -3.48 -31.80 -28.63
N ALA A 274 -3.24 -32.90 -29.34
CA ALA A 274 -2.21 -32.99 -30.36
C ALA A 274 -2.85 -33.47 -31.66
N ILE A 275 -2.50 -32.83 -32.78
CA ILE A 275 -3.05 -33.15 -34.11
C ILE A 275 -1.88 -33.45 -35.04
N PHE A 276 -1.79 -34.69 -35.51
CA PHE A 276 -0.88 -35.07 -36.59
C PHE A 276 -1.50 -34.66 -37.93
N ALA A 277 -0.77 -33.86 -38.70
CA ALA A 277 -1.19 -33.40 -40.03
C ALA A 277 -1.05 -34.52 -41.07
N GLU A 278 -2.00 -34.59 -42.01
CA GLU A 278 -1.93 -35.50 -43.16
C GLU A 278 -0.69 -35.21 -44.01
N ASN A 279 -0.04 -36.26 -44.53
CA ASN A 279 1.08 -36.18 -45.46
C ASN A 279 0.89 -37.17 -46.62
N GLU A 280 1.93 -37.48 -47.39
CA GLU A 280 1.84 -38.39 -48.55
C GLU A 280 1.51 -39.84 -48.17
N ASP A 281 2.12 -40.35 -47.10
CA ASP A 281 2.06 -41.75 -46.65
C ASP A 281 0.90 -42.01 -45.65
N TYR A 282 0.47 -40.97 -44.92
CA TYR A 282 -0.34 -41.10 -43.71
C TYR A 282 -1.50 -40.10 -43.64
N LEU A 283 -2.67 -40.58 -43.19
CA LEU A 283 -3.83 -39.74 -42.86
C LEU A 283 -3.61 -38.96 -41.56
N ALA A 284 -4.28 -37.81 -41.43
CA ALA A 284 -4.34 -37.03 -40.20
C ALA A 284 -4.97 -37.81 -39.03
N SER A 285 -4.57 -37.49 -37.80
CA SER A 285 -5.21 -38.00 -36.58
C SER A 285 -5.08 -37.01 -35.42
N SER A 286 -5.96 -37.14 -34.41
CA SER A 286 -5.97 -36.25 -33.25
C SER A 286 -6.09 -37.01 -31.94
N GLY A 287 -5.27 -36.64 -30.96
CA GLY A 287 -5.27 -37.16 -29.60
C GLY A 287 -5.63 -36.06 -28.60
N LYS A 288 -6.13 -36.46 -27.43
CA LYS A 288 -6.40 -35.58 -26.29
C LYS A 288 -5.83 -36.14 -25.00
N SER A 289 -5.44 -35.25 -24.11
CA SER A 289 -4.84 -35.52 -22.81
C SER A 289 -4.97 -34.28 -21.92
N GLU A 290 -4.23 -34.21 -20.83
CA GLU A 290 -4.37 -33.19 -19.80
C GLU A 290 -3.08 -32.41 -19.53
N LEU A 291 -3.19 -31.09 -19.39
CA LEU A 291 -2.19 -30.25 -18.75
C LEU A 291 -2.78 -29.71 -17.43
N SER A 292 -2.23 -30.15 -16.30
CA SER A 292 -2.63 -29.72 -14.96
C SER A 292 -1.73 -28.60 -14.44
N VAL A 293 -2.27 -27.38 -14.33
CA VAL A 293 -1.56 -26.25 -13.71
C VAL A 293 -1.69 -26.34 -12.19
N LEU A 294 -0.57 -26.42 -11.48
CA LEU A 294 -0.50 -26.60 -10.02
C LEU A 294 -0.50 -25.27 -9.26
N LYS A 295 -1.02 -25.27 -8.01
CA LYS A 295 -0.93 -24.11 -7.11
C LYS A 295 0.44 -24.00 -6.45
N THR A 296 1.11 -22.88 -6.66
CA THR A 296 2.36 -22.53 -6.00
C THR A 296 2.13 -22.27 -4.49
N THR A 297 3.03 -22.72 -3.63
CA THR A 297 2.98 -22.43 -2.18
C THR A 297 3.49 -21.02 -1.90
N THR A 298 2.96 -20.38 -0.85
CA THR A 298 3.39 -19.03 -0.44
C THR A 298 3.88 -19.02 1.01
N LYS A 299 4.64 -17.98 1.35
CA LYS A 299 5.02 -17.61 2.71
C LYS A 299 4.60 -16.16 2.93
N VAL A 300 3.60 -15.97 3.78
CA VAL A 300 3.27 -14.65 4.34
C VAL A 300 4.14 -14.35 5.57
N SER A 301 4.46 -13.09 5.76
CA SER A 301 5.06 -12.54 6.98
C SER A 301 4.40 -11.21 7.34
N LEU A 302 4.51 -10.81 8.59
CA LEU A 302 4.01 -9.55 9.14
C LEU A 302 5.11 -8.97 10.04
N ASN A 303 5.37 -7.67 9.92
CA ASN A 303 6.24 -6.96 10.86
C ASN A 303 5.49 -6.70 12.18
N SER A 304 6.21 -6.67 13.29
CA SER A 304 5.64 -6.18 14.55
C SER A 304 5.35 -4.68 14.44
N VAL A 305 4.28 -4.24 15.11
CA VAL A 305 3.81 -2.85 15.09
C VAL A 305 3.64 -2.37 16.52
N THR A 306 4.02 -1.12 16.80
CA THR A 306 3.73 -0.46 18.09
C THR A 306 2.87 0.77 17.82
N GLY A 307 1.84 1.01 18.63
CA GLY A 307 0.95 2.15 18.45
C GLY A 307 0.06 2.43 19.67
N SER A 308 -0.36 3.68 19.81
CA SER A 308 -1.16 4.16 20.94
C SER A 308 -2.67 4.02 20.68
N GLN A 309 -3.48 4.01 21.74
CA GLN A 309 -4.94 4.12 21.60
C GLN A 309 -5.33 5.34 20.75
N GLY A 310 -6.28 5.18 19.84
CA GLY A 310 -6.74 6.23 18.94
C GLY A 310 -5.82 6.52 17.74
N SER A 311 -4.57 6.06 17.74
CA SER A 311 -3.67 6.29 16.60
C SER A 311 -4.01 5.37 15.43
N THR A 312 -3.77 5.84 14.20
CA THR A 312 -3.77 4.98 13.01
C THR A 312 -2.41 4.32 12.86
N ILE A 313 -2.39 3.00 12.68
CA ILE A 313 -1.20 2.20 12.37
C ILE A 313 -1.34 1.53 10.99
N GLN A 314 -0.23 1.04 10.44
CA GLN A 314 -0.23 0.15 9.28
C GLN A 314 0.25 -1.24 9.65
N PHE A 315 -0.59 -2.25 9.39
CA PHE A 315 -0.12 -3.62 9.27
C PHE A 315 0.36 -3.86 7.83
N VAL A 316 1.65 -4.10 7.67
CA VAL A 316 2.27 -4.42 6.38
C VAL A 316 2.60 -5.91 6.36
N ALA A 317 1.81 -6.67 5.62
CA ALA A 317 2.10 -8.07 5.32
C ALA A 317 2.94 -8.18 4.05
N THR A 318 3.97 -9.02 4.06
CA THR A 318 4.73 -9.39 2.86
C THR A 318 4.38 -10.82 2.45
N VAL A 319 4.06 -11.06 1.18
CA VAL A 319 3.70 -12.37 0.63
C VAL A 319 4.66 -12.72 -0.50
N LYS A 320 5.41 -13.81 -0.31
CA LYS A 320 6.32 -14.37 -1.31
C LYS A 320 5.91 -15.78 -1.72
N ASP A 321 6.31 -16.21 -2.91
CA ASP A 321 6.21 -17.61 -3.33
C ASP A 321 7.32 -18.47 -2.66
N ASN A 322 7.28 -19.79 -2.87
CA ASN A 322 8.27 -20.72 -2.34
C ASN A 322 9.65 -20.64 -3.00
N THR A 323 9.83 -19.82 -4.04
CA THR A 323 11.11 -19.47 -4.66
C THR A 323 11.59 -18.06 -4.26
N GLY A 324 10.84 -17.34 -3.41
CA GLY A 324 11.21 -16.03 -2.89
C GLY A 324 10.72 -14.83 -3.72
N ASN A 325 10.00 -15.03 -4.82
CA ASN A 325 9.47 -13.93 -5.63
C ASN A 325 8.25 -13.28 -4.96
N ASN A 326 7.98 -12.03 -5.30
CA ASN A 326 6.82 -11.29 -4.81
C ASN A 326 5.51 -11.83 -5.44
N VAL A 327 4.51 -12.09 -4.61
CA VAL A 327 3.16 -12.46 -5.09
C VAL A 327 2.39 -11.19 -5.46
N ASN A 328 1.75 -11.16 -6.64
CA ASN A 328 1.11 -9.96 -7.18
C ASN A 328 -0.43 -10.02 -7.22
N THR A 329 -1.04 -11.06 -6.63
CA THR A 329 -2.49 -11.26 -6.62
C THR A 329 -2.98 -11.79 -5.27
N GLY A 330 -4.30 -11.78 -5.05
CA GLY A 330 -4.93 -12.33 -3.84
C GLY A 330 -5.13 -11.32 -2.70
N THR A 331 -5.36 -11.83 -1.50
CA THR A 331 -5.82 -11.02 -0.35
C THR A 331 -5.28 -11.57 0.95
N VAL A 332 -4.83 -10.68 1.82
CA VAL A 332 -4.44 -10.97 3.21
C VAL A 332 -5.55 -10.51 4.16
N ALA A 333 -5.90 -11.35 5.12
CA ALA A 333 -6.73 -11.01 6.26
C ALA A 333 -5.87 -10.88 7.53
N PHE A 334 -6.17 -9.86 8.34
CA PHE A 334 -5.51 -9.59 9.62
C PHE A 334 -6.49 -9.85 10.75
N LYS A 335 -6.09 -10.61 11.78
CA LYS A 335 -6.96 -10.99 12.89
C LYS A 335 -6.29 -10.86 14.24
N ILE A 336 -7.09 -10.64 15.28
CA ILE A 336 -6.70 -10.77 16.69
C ILE A 336 -7.76 -11.64 17.37
N TYR A 337 -7.34 -12.65 18.13
CA TYR A 337 -8.22 -13.63 18.78
C TYR A 337 -9.30 -14.20 17.83
N GLY A 338 -8.92 -14.52 16.59
CA GLY A 338 -9.82 -15.02 15.54
C GLY A 338 -10.74 -13.99 14.87
N THR A 339 -10.98 -12.84 15.51
CA THR A 339 -11.77 -11.72 14.98
C THR A 339 -11.00 -10.99 13.89
N THR A 340 -11.64 -10.70 12.76
CA THR A 340 -10.98 -10.05 11.61
C THR A 340 -10.99 -8.54 11.77
N LEU A 341 -9.81 -7.92 11.80
CA LEU A 341 -9.63 -6.47 11.86
C LEU A 341 -9.91 -5.80 10.51
N GLY A 342 -9.51 -6.49 9.43
CA GLY A 342 -9.63 -6.01 8.07
C GLY A 342 -8.98 -6.97 7.07
N LYS A 343 -9.03 -6.59 5.80
CA LYS A 343 -8.41 -7.29 4.68
C LYS A 343 -7.72 -6.29 3.77
N ALA A 344 -6.63 -6.70 3.12
CA ALA A 344 -5.95 -5.91 2.10
C ALA A 344 -5.57 -6.81 0.91
N THR A 345 -5.69 -6.28 -0.31
CA THR A 345 -5.20 -6.94 -1.53
C THR A 345 -3.67 -6.97 -1.56
N VAL A 346 -3.09 -8.00 -2.18
CA VAL A 346 -1.64 -8.06 -2.41
C VAL A 346 -1.29 -7.38 -3.72
N SER A 347 -0.29 -6.49 -3.71
CA SER A 347 0.37 -5.93 -4.90
C SER A 347 1.87 -5.79 -4.63
N ASN A 348 2.71 -6.14 -5.62
CA ASN A 348 4.17 -6.20 -5.50
C ASN A 348 4.65 -6.89 -4.19
N GLY A 349 4.07 -8.05 -3.89
CA GLY A 349 4.41 -8.83 -2.69
C GLY A 349 3.99 -8.21 -1.35
N LYS A 350 3.22 -7.12 -1.33
CA LYS A 350 2.79 -6.44 -0.10
C LYS A 350 1.27 -6.30 -0.02
N ALA A 351 0.72 -6.42 1.18
CA ALA A 351 -0.66 -6.06 1.51
C ALA A 351 -0.66 -5.17 2.75
N VAL A 352 -1.27 -3.98 2.64
CA VAL A 352 -1.24 -2.94 3.68
C VAL A 352 -2.64 -2.67 4.21
N LEU A 353 -2.83 -2.79 5.52
CA LEU A 353 -4.06 -2.41 6.21
C LEU A 353 -3.78 -1.23 7.15
N ASN A 354 -4.36 -0.07 6.85
CA ASN A 354 -4.52 1.02 7.82
C ASN A 354 -5.54 0.58 8.89
N TYR A 355 -5.23 0.74 10.16
CA TYR A 355 -6.10 0.37 11.27
C TYR A 355 -6.04 1.40 12.40
N ILE A 356 -7.18 1.93 12.83
CA ILE A 356 -7.28 2.80 14.01
C ILE A 356 -7.36 1.91 15.24
N ILE A 357 -6.42 2.08 16.18
CA ILE A 357 -6.41 1.31 17.43
C ILE A 357 -7.57 1.81 18.32
N PRO A 358 -8.54 0.95 18.73
CA PRO A 358 -9.61 1.37 19.63
C PRO A 358 -9.11 1.64 21.06
N ASN A 359 -10.03 1.87 22.01
CA ASN A 359 -9.72 1.97 23.44
C ASN A 359 -9.40 0.58 24.05
N TRP A 360 -8.37 -0.09 23.53
CA TRP A 360 -7.87 -1.40 23.96
C TRP A 360 -6.83 -1.25 25.07
N ALA A 361 -6.82 -2.18 26.03
CA ALA A 361 -5.85 -2.16 27.14
C ALA A 361 -4.40 -2.23 26.64
N ALA A 362 -3.49 -1.55 27.34
CA ALA A 362 -2.07 -1.55 27.03
C ALA A 362 -1.45 -2.92 27.30
N LYS A 363 -1.07 -3.63 26.22
CA LYS A 363 -0.36 -4.91 26.21
C LYS A 363 0.07 -5.25 24.78
N THR A 364 0.80 -6.36 24.63
CA THR A 364 1.05 -7.00 23.34
C THR A 364 -0.11 -7.91 22.94
N TYR A 365 -0.60 -7.75 21.70
CA TYR A 365 -1.63 -8.58 21.07
C TYR A 365 -1.01 -9.38 19.94
N THR A 366 -1.27 -10.69 19.89
CA THR A 366 -0.88 -11.53 18.76
C THR A 366 -1.82 -11.29 17.58
N VAL A 367 -1.25 -10.85 16.46
CA VAL A 367 -1.93 -10.62 15.18
C VAL A 367 -1.68 -11.82 14.27
N ASP A 368 -2.73 -12.57 13.96
CA ASP A 368 -2.70 -13.59 12.92
C ASP A 368 -2.78 -12.91 11.54
N VAL A 369 -1.87 -13.27 10.64
CA VAL A 369 -1.90 -12.84 9.23
C VAL A 369 -2.14 -14.06 8.34
N ILE A 370 -3.13 -13.95 7.45
CA ILE A 370 -3.62 -15.07 6.64
C ILE A 370 -3.71 -14.62 5.18
N TYR A 371 -2.81 -15.14 4.33
CA TYR A 371 -2.96 -15.03 2.88
C TYR A 371 -3.95 -16.10 2.38
N GLY A 372 -5.03 -15.65 1.73
CA GLY A 372 -6.08 -16.53 1.23
C GLY A 372 -5.65 -17.33 -0.01
N GLN A 373 -6.07 -18.59 -0.10
CA GLN A 373 -5.90 -19.39 -1.32
C GLN A 373 -6.67 -18.75 -2.48
N ASN A 374 -6.04 -18.61 -3.64
CA ASN A 374 -6.67 -18.06 -4.85
C ASN A 374 -6.56 -19.04 -6.04
N SER A 375 -6.65 -18.52 -7.27
CA SER A 375 -6.59 -19.28 -8.52
C SER A 375 -5.17 -19.72 -8.93
N GLN A 376 -4.10 -19.18 -8.36
CA GLN A 376 -2.70 -19.50 -8.70
C GLN A 376 -1.91 -20.02 -7.49
N TYR A 377 -2.26 -19.60 -6.28
CA TYR A 377 -1.48 -19.80 -5.07
C TYR A 377 -2.27 -20.51 -3.96
N LYS A 378 -1.59 -21.34 -3.17
CA LYS A 378 -2.11 -21.89 -1.91
C LYS A 378 -2.11 -20.80 -0.81
N SER A 379 -2.97 -20.97 0.18
CA SER A 379 -2.99 -20.13 1.39
C SER A 379 -1.72 -20.31 2.22
N SER A 380 -1.35 -19.28 2.98
CA SER A 380 -0.33 -19.39 4.03
C SER A 380 -0.67 -18.48 5.22
N THR A 381 -0.11 -18.80 6.39
CA THR A 381 -0.40 -18.10 7.65
C THR A 381 0.90 -17.78 8.39
N ASN A 382 0.87 -16.71 9.19
CA ASN A 382 1.95 -16.32 10.09
C ASN A 382 1.37 -15.54 11.28
N LYS A 383 2.18 -15.22 12.29
CA LYS A 383 1.77 -14.42 13.45
C LYS A 383 2.88 -13.41 13.80
N ASN A 384 2.51 -12.20 14.19
CA ASN A 384 3.42 -11.26 14.86
C ASN A 384 2.64 -10.40 15.87
N SER A 385 3.19 -9.31 16.37
CA SER A 385 2.60 -8.50 17.45
C SER A 385 2.08 -7.12 17.02
N LEU A 386 1.00 -6.70 17.68
CA LEU A 386 0.69 -5.29 17.94
C LEU A 386 0.97 -5.00 19.41
N THR A 387 1.95 -4.13 19.70
CA THR A 387 2.23 -3.64 21.06
C THR A 387 1.50 -2.31 21.29
N ILE A 388 0.60 -2.26 22.27
CA ILE A 388 0.04 -1.00 22.79
C ILE A 388 0.77 -0.68 24.10
N PRO A 389 1.62 0.36 24.15
CA PRO A 389 2.35 0.74 25.35
C PRO A 389 1.43 1.42 26.38
N LEU A 390 1.85 1.42 27.64
CA LEU A 390 1.25 2.26 28.68
C LEU A 390 1.56 3.74 28.39
N ILE A 391 0.59 4.61 28.64
CA ILE A 391 0.77 6.06 28.52
C ILE A 391 1.54 6.53 29.75
N LYS A 392 2.75 7.07 29.54
CA LYS A 392 3.59 7.61 30.62
C LYS A 392 2.89 8.75 31.35
N THR A 393 3.03 8.78 32.68
CA THR A 393 2.46 9.81 33.55
C THR A 393 3.51 10.60 34.30
N VAL A 394 3.10 11.78 34.76
CA VAL A 394 3.84 12.64 35.68
C VAL A 394 2.94 12.89 36.88
N THR A 395 3.41 12.49 38.06
CA THR A 395 2.79 12.84 39.35
C THR A 395 3.42 14.14 39.84
N GLN A 396 2.66 15.01 40.51
CA GLN A 396 3.17 16.16 41.24
C GLN A 396 2.47 16.28 42.60
N ILE A 397 3.24 16.42 43.68
CA ILE A 397 2.76 16.74 45.02
C ILE A 397 3.34 18.10 45.45
N TYR A 398 2.49 18.97 45.99
CA TYR A 398 2.95 20.26 46.52
C TYR A 398 3.44 20.11 47.96
N SER A 399 4.49 20.84 48.32
CA SER A 399 4.89 20.99 49.72
C SER A 399 3.81 21.73 50.51
N ILE A 400 3.63 21.33 51.77
CA ILE A 400 2.58 21.83 52.67
C ILE A 400 3.23 22.38 53.93
N THR A 401 2.74 23.52 54.40
CA THR A 401 3.13 24.11 55.69
C THR A 401 1.91 24.14 56.62
N SER A 402 2.06 23.65 57.86
CA SER A 402 0.96 23.52 58.83
C SER A 402 1.47 23.55 60.27
N THR A 403 0.57 23.55 61.24
CA THR A 403 0.87 23.21 62.65
C THR A 403 0.44 21.76 62.94
N THR A 404 0.79 21.24 64.12
CA THR A 404 0.26 19.97 64.65
C THR A 404 -1.25 20.05 64.93
N SER A 405 -1.90 18.88 65.10
CA SER A 405 -3.35 18.70 65.37
C SER A 405 -4.32 19.16 64.28
N GLN A 406 -3.86 19.98 63.31
CA GLN A 406 -4.65 20.46 62.18
C GLN A 406 -5.02 19.35 61.19
N THR A 407 -6.10 19.57 60.46
CA THR A 407 -6.51 18.73 59.33
C THR A 407 -6.13 19.43 58.03
N ILE A 408 -5.25 18.80 57.25
CA ILE A 408 -4.80 19.27 55.93
C ILE A 408 -5.43 18.44 54.82
N ASN A 409 -5.54 19.03 53.63
CA ASN A 409 -5.82 18.30 52.40
C ASN A 409 -4.54 18.20 51.59
N ILE A 410 -4.04 16.98 51.43
CA ILE A 410 -2.88 16.68 50.59
C ILE A 410 -3.39 16.48 49.17
N HIS A 411 -3.06 17.42 48.29
CA HIS A 411 -3.44 17.39 46.88
C HIS A 411 -2.27 16.92 46.01
N THR A 412 -2.59 16.14 44.99
CA THR A 412 -1.64 15.68 43.96
C THR A 412 -2.30 15.76 42.60
N SER A 413 -1.55 16.21 41.60
CA SER A 413 -1.93 16.02 40.20
C SER A 413 -1.22 14.80 39.62
N VAL A 414 -1.90 14.09 38.72
CA VAL A 414 -1.34 13.00 37.94
C VAL A 414 -1.81 13.21 36.51
N ASN A 415 -0.89 13.60 35.64
CA ASN A 415 -1.17 13.90 34.24
C ASN A 415 -0.42 12.92 33.33
N THR A 416 -0.79 12.83 32.05
CA THR A 416 0.08 12.25 31.02
C THR A 416 1.31 13.12 30.83
N ILE A 417 2.34 12.61 30.16
CA ILE A 417 3.49 13.44 29.72
C ILE A 417 3.09 14.60 28.78
N ASN A 418 1.88 14.60 28.23
CA ASN A 418 1.34 15.68 27.39
C ASN A 418 0.49 16.70 28.18
N GLY A 419 0.27 16.48 29.48
CA GLY A 419 -0.53 17.34 30.35
C GLY A 419 -2.00 16.92 30.52
N ASP A 420 -2.46 15.83 29.89
CA ASP A 420 -3.85 15.37 30.05
C ASP A 420 -4.10 14.80 31.45
N GLY A 421 -5.19 15.17 32.12
CA GLY A 421 -5.53 14.63 33.44
C GLY A 421 -5.81 13.12 33.41
N VAL A 422 -5.05 12.33 34.19
CA VAL A 422 -5.29 10.88 34.34
C VAL A 422 -6.64 10.63 35.01
N ASN A 423 -7.39 9.64 34.52
CA ASN A 423 -8.77 9.40 34.95
C ASN A 423 -9.04 7.97 35.48
N LYS A 424 -7.99 7.20 35.78
CA LYS A 424 -8.09 5.85 36.37
C LYS A 424 -6.86 5.51 37.24
N GLY A 425 -7.07 4.63 38.22
CA GLY A 425 -6.02 4.17 39.14
C GLY A 425 -5.92 5.04 40.39
N GLU A 426 -4.96 4.70 41.25
CA GLU A 426 -4.90 5.19 42.64
C GLU A 426 -3.56 5.83 42.98
N VAL A 427 -3.59 6.81 43.89
CA VAL A 427 -2.41 7.43 44.49
C VAL A 427 -2.29 6.98 45.95
N VAL A 428 -1.15 6.38 46.26
CA VAL A 428 -0.74 6.07 47.64
C VAL A 428 0.00 7.27 48.20
N PHE A 429 -0.51 7.86 49.28
CA PHE A 429 0.16 8.93 50.02
C PHE A 429 0.92 8.38 51.21
N LYS A 430 2.16 8.86 51.40
CA LYS A 430 3.05 8.48 52.49
C LYS A 430 3.62 9.72 53.20
N ILE A 431 3.95 9.55 54.48
CA ILE A 431 4.81 10.48 55.24
C ILE A 431 5.99 9.66 55.79
N ASN A 432 7.22 10.09 55.52
CA ASN A 432 8.47 9.36 55.84
C ASN A 432 8.35 7.87 55.43
N ASP A 433 7.98 7.64 54.16
CA ASP A 433 7.60 6.37 53.53
C ASP A 433 6.50 5.52 54.19
N LYS A 434 5.94 5.90 55.35
CA LYS A 434 4.77 5.22 55.94
C LYS A 434 3.49 5.68 55.25
N THR A 435 2.71 4.73 54.71
CA THR A 435 1.42 5.03 54.07
C THR A 435 0.44 5.65 55.07
N ILE A 436 -0.16 6.79 54.70
CA ILE A 436 -1.18 7.50 55.49
C ILE A 436 -2.58 7.44 54.85
N GLY A 437 -2.68 7.04 53.58
CA GLY A 437 -3.94 6.84 52.89
C GLY A 437 -3.74 6.51 51.40
N VAL A 438 -4.81 6.06 50.78
CA VAL A 438 -4.90 5.77 49.33
C VAL A 438 -6.18 6.42 48.81
N THR A 439 -6.15 6.94 47.58
CA THR A 439 -7.34 7.54 46.95
C THR A 439 -7.34 7.28 45.45
N SER A 440 -8.53 7.20 44.85
CA SER A 440 -8.69 7.14 43.39
C SER A 440 -8.49 8.51 42.73
N ILE A 441 -7.94 8.54 41.52
CA ILE A 441 -7.81 9.78 40.75
C ILE A 441 -9.13 10.13 40.06
N ILE A 442 -9.53 11.40 40.15
CA ILE A 442 -10.64 11.98 39.39
C ILE A 442 -10.09 13.17 38.59
N ASN A 443 -10.24 13.13 37.25
CA ASN A 443 -9.87 14.21 36.33
C ASN A 443 -8.46 14.81 36.56
N GLY A 444 -7.45 13.95 36.69
CA GLY A 444 -6.06 14.33 36.92
C GLY A 444 -5.71 14.69 38.37
N VAL A 445 -6.66 14.62 39.31
CA VAL A 445 -6.44 15.01 40.72
C VAL A 445 -6.68 13.84 41.67
N ALA A 446 -5.74 13.65 42.59
CA ALA A 446 -5.89 12.84 43.79
C ALA A 446 -5.90 13.76 45.02
N SER A 447 -6.72 13.46 46.02
CA SER A 447 -6.78 14.24 47.26
C SER A 447 -7.00 13.34 48.47
N LEU A 448 -6.26 13.61 49.55
CA LEU A 448 -6.39 12.92 50.84
C LEU A 448 -6.49 13.94 51.97
N THR A 449 -7.57 13.88 52.73
CA THR A 449 -7.70 14.61 54.00
C THR A 449 -6.94 13.87 55.10
N TYR A 450 -6.01 14.54 55.77
CA TYR A 450 -5.15 13.96 56.81
C TYR A 450 -5.13 14.85 58.06
N LYS A 451 -5.40 14.26 59.23
CA LYS A 451 -5.26 14.94 60.53
C LYS A 451 -3.85 14.69 61.07
N ILE A 452 -3.06 15.76 61.21
CA ILE A 452 -1.69 15.71 61.70
C ILE A 452 -1.71 15.35 63.19
N PRO A 453 -1.04 14.27 63.64
CA PRO A 453 -1.01 13.91 65.06
C PRO A 453 -0.39 14.99 65.94
N ALA A 454 -0.92 15.16 67.15
CA ALA A 454 -0.37 16.10 68.15
C ALA A 454 1.07 15.75 68.57
N SER A 455 1.48 14.48 68.40
CA SER A 455 2.80 13.94 68.73
C SER A 455 3.87 14.16 67.65
N PHE A 456 3.54 14.82 66.53
CA PHE A 456 4.56 15.21 65.56
C PHE A 456 5.39 16.40 66.10
N SER A 457 6.68 16.44 65.76
CA SER A 457 7.59 17.54 66.14
C SER A 457 7.52 18.67 65.11
N ASN A 458 7.80 19.91 65.51
CA ASN A 458 7.85 21.05 64.59
C ASN A 458 9.13 21.00 63.75
N LYS A 459 9.07 20.26 62.64
CA LYS A 459 10.17 20.04 61.69
C LYS A 459 9.63 19.70 60.31
N LYS A 460 10.53 19.51 59.34
CA LYS A 460 10.19 18.94 58.02
C LYS A 460 9.98 17.43 58.11
N TYR A 461 8.94 16.97 57.44
CA TYR A 461 8.65 15.57 57.13
C TYR A 461 8.67 15.41 55.62
N GLU A 462 9.15 14.27 55.13
CA GLU A 462 9.04 13.91 53.72
C GLU A 462 7.63 13.42 53.44
N ILE A 463 7.00 13.90 52.35
CA ILE A 463 5.71 13.41 51.88
C ILE A 463 5.84 12.95 50.44
N SER A 464 5.21 11.85 50.08
CA SER A 464 5.25 11.34 48.71
C SER A 464 3.89 10.88 48.22
N ALA A 465 3.62 11.16 46.95
CA ALA A 465 2.50 10.63 46.20
C ALA A 465 3.03 9.63 45.17
N LYS A 466 2.61 8.37 45.30
CA LYS A 466 3.04 7.27 44.42
C LYS A 466 1.81 6.76 43.67
N TYR A 467 1.66 7.18 42.40
CA TYR A 467 0.61 6.69 41.49
C TYR A 467 0.94 5.27 41.04
N VAL A 468 0.05 4.33 41.30
CA VAL A 468 0.31 2.89 41.08
C VAL A 468 0.20 2.44 39.62
N GLY A 469 -0.22 3.33 38.71
CA GLY A 469 -0.51 2.99 37.32
C GLY A 469 -1.93 2.44 37.11
N SER A 470 -2.19 1.92 35.92
CA SER A 470 -3.45 1.25 35.54
C SER A 470 -3.27 0.43 34.26
N SER A 471 -4.34 -0.17 33.72
CA SER A 471 -4.32 -0.87 32.42
C SER A 471 -4.22 0.04 31.18
N LYS A 472 -4.03 1.35 31.39
CA LYS A 472 -3.84 2.37 30.34
C LYS A 472 -2.63 3.28 30.61
N TYR A 473 -2.37 3.62 31.87
CA TYR A 473 -1.37 4.59 32.27
C TYR A 473 -0.24 3.92 33.08
N ASP A 474 1.01 4.32 32.82
CA ASP A 474 2.19 3.85 33.56
C ASP A 474 2.20 4.42 34.98
N LYS A 475 3.02 3.87 35.87
CA LYS A 475 3.20 4.38 37.24
C LYS A 475 4.08 5.63 37.26
N SER A 476 3.89 6.49 38.26
CA SER A 476 4.78 7.64 38.53
C SER A 476 4.73 8.05 39.99
N ASN A 477 5.80 8.67 40.49
CA ASN A 477 5.82 9.26 41.83
C ASN A 477 6.39 10.67 41.80
N ASN A 478 6.07 11.43 42.84
CA ASN A 478 6.75 12.66 43.16
C ASN A 478 6.70 12.87 44.68
N ASP A 479 7.72 13.57 45.16
CA ASP A 479 8.09 13.65 46.57
C ASP A 479 8.27 15.14 46.92
N GLY A 480 7.85 15.52 48.13
CA GLY A 480 7.79 16.88 48.62
C GLY A 480 7.91 16.93 50.14
N THR A 481 7.56 18.05 50.77
CA THR A 481 7.72 18.22 52.23
C THR A 481 6.47 18.71 52.93
N LEU A 482 6.18 18.13 54.10
CA LEU A 482 5.28 18.70 55.10
C LEU A 482 6.14 19.40 56.16
N THR A 483 6.14 20.73 56.16
CA THR A 483 6.84 21.54 57.16
C THR A 483 5.88 21.85 58.31
N LEU A 484 6.15 21.30 59.49
CA LEU A 484 5.39 21.64 60.70
C LEU A 484 6.06 22.78 61.45
N LEU A 485 5.29 23.86 61.65
CA LEU A 485 5.71 25.07 62.35
C LEU A 485 5.01 25.20 63.71
N THR A 486 5.66 25.92 64.61
CA THR A 486 5.03 26.40 65.84
C THR A 486 3.92 27.39 65.49
N SER A 487 2.76 27.27 66.15
CA SER A 487 1.64 28.20 65.99
C SER A 487 2.10 29.64 66.21
N GLY A 488 1.91 30.51 65.20
CA GLY A 488 2.36 31.90 65.21
C GLY A 488 3.33 32.29 64.10
N SER A 489 3.92 31.32 63.38
CA SER A 489 4.72 31.65 62.18
C SER A 489 3.83 32.19 61.06
N THR A 490 4.28 33.27 60.39
CA THR A 490 3.50 34.01 59.39
C THR A 490 4.17 33.94 58.02
N THR A 491 3.49 33.37 57.02
CA THR A 491 3.94 33.41 55.63
C THR A 491 3.86 34.85 55.13
N LYS A 492 4.96 35.33 54.54
CA LYS A 492 5.06 36.67 53.93
C LYS A 492 5.66 36.56 52.54
N PHE A 493 5.21 37.40 51.62
CA PHE A 493 5.69 37.49 50.24
C PHE A 493 6.27 38.86 49.98
N SER A 494 7.37 38.95 49.22
CA SER A 494 7.95 40.21 48.77
C SER A 494 7.12 40.87 47.66
N LEU A 495 7.27 42.19 47.52
CA LEU A 495 6.64 42.94 46.43
C LEU A 495 7.01 42.40 45.03
N ALA A 496 8.20 41.81 44.86
CA ALA A 496 8.63 41.19 43.61
C ALA A 496 7.90 39.87 43.31
N GLU A 497 7.71 39.01 44.31
CA GLU A 497 6.96 37.75 44.18
C GLU A 497 5.47 38.03 43.92
N ILE A 498 4.90 39.02 44.63
CA ILE A 498 3.50 39.45 44.45
C ILE A 498 3.31 40.07 43.06
N LYS A 499 4.26 40.89 42.58
CA LYS A 499 4.23 41.41 41.20
C LYS A 499 4.27 40.27 40.18
N THR A 500 5.19 39.32 40.34
CA THR A 500 5.33 38.17 39.43
C THR A 500 4.06 37.34 39.35
N ALA A 501 3.43 37.05 40.50
CA ALA A 501 2.12 36.40 40.54
C ALA A 501 1.03 37.25 39.86
N SER A 502 1.04 38.57 40.06
CA SER A 502 0.06 39.48 39.46
C SER A 502 0.15 39.55 37.93
N SER A 503 1.37 39.59 37.37
CA SER A 503 1.61 39.47 35.93
C SER A 503 1.05 38.16 35.37
N ASN A 504 1.36 37.03 36.03
CA ASN A 504 0.85 35.71 35.64
C ASN A 504 -0.68 35.63 35.72
N LEU A 505 -1.32 36.35 36.65
CA LEU A 505 -2.78 36.38 36.83
C LEU A 505 -3.47 37.25 35.78
N ALA A 506 -2.91 38.42 35.47
CA ALA A 506 -3.42 39.28 34.40
C ALA A 506 -3.37 38.53 33.06
N GLU A 507 -2.22 37.93 32.72
CA GLU A 507 -2.05 37.10 31.53
C GLU A 507 -3.02 35.90 31.52
N TYR A 508 -3.22 35.19 32.64
CA TYR A 508 -4.20 34.12 32.73
C TYR A 508 -5.63 34.59 32.41
N ILE A 509 -6.05 35.73 32.96
CA ILE A 509 -7.42 36.24 32.80
C ILE A 509 -7.63 36.73 31.36
N GLU A 510 -6.64 37.41 30.76
CA GLU A 510 -6.67 37.91 29.38
C GLU A 510 -6.55 36.83 28.30
N ILE A 511 -6.04 35.65 28.66
CA ILE A 511 -6.04 34.46 27.83
C ILE A 511 -7.38 33.73 28.00
N TYR A 512 -7.69 33.26 29.21
CA TYR A 512 -8.77 32.29 29.43
C TYR A 512 -10.15 32.90 29.70
N GLY A 513 -10.28 34.24 29.77
CA GLY A 513 -11.55 34.93 30.00
C GLY A 513 -12.22 34.56 31.33
N LYS A 514 -11.45 34.13 32.34
CA LYS A 514 -11.97 33.60 33.61
C LYS A 514 -10.98 33.76 34.75
N LEU A 515 -11.49 33.81 35.98
CA LEU A 515 -10.67 33.80 37.19
C LEU A 515 -10.32 32.35 37.58
N PRO A 516 -9.06 32.03 37.95
CA PRO A 516 -8.70 30.73 38.51
C PRO A 516 -9.23 30.61 39.95
N SER A 517 -9.25 29.40 40.53
CA SER A 517 -9.68 29.20 41.93
C SER A 517 -8.58 29.58 42.94
N LYS A 518 -7.32 29.43 42.55
CA LYS A 518 -6.11 29.74 43.32
C LYS A 518 -5.00 30.24 42.41
N ILE A 519 -3.97 30.81 43.01
CA ILE A 519 -2.72 31.25 42.38
C ILE A 519 -1.53 30.70 43.16
N ASP A 520 -0.36 30.60 42.52
CA ASP A 520 0.91 30.39 43.21
C ASP A 520 1.61 31.73 43.47
N ILE A 521 2.06 31.94 44.70
CA ILE A 521 2.98 33.02 45.07
C ILE A 521 4.19 32.36 45.73
N ALA A 522 5.33 32.37 45.06
CA ALA A 522 6.60 31.79 45.53
C ALA A 522 6.47 30.32 46.04
N GLY A 523 5.76 29.47 45.30
CA GLY A 523 5.51 28.07 45.69
C GLY A 523 4.41 27.87 46.73
N THR A 524 3.71 28.94 47.15
CA THR A 524 2.57 28.88 48.05
C THR A 524 1.25 29.05 47.29
N SER A 525 0.36 28.06 47.40
CA SER A 525 -0.97 28.11 46.79
C SER A 525 -1.95 28.97 47.60
N VAL A 526 -2.31 30.14 47.07
CA VAL A 526 -3.14 31.18 47.70
C VAL A 526 -4.52 31.26 47.01
N ASN A 527 -5.61 31.44 47.75
CA ASN A 527 -6.95 31.55 47.14
C ASN A 527 -7.20 32.98 46.63
N MET A 528 -8.11 33.17 45.67
CA MET A 528 -8.35 34.48 45.04
C MET A 528 -8.74 35.61 46.01
N GLN A 529 -9.52 35.31 47.05
CA GLN A 529 -9.87 36.33 48.05
C GLN A 529 -8.69 36.74 48.93
N ASP A 530 -7.74 35.84 49.16
CA ASP A 530 -6.54 36.09 49.95
C ASP A 530 -5.49 36.85 49.11
N TYR A 531 -5.33 36.44 47.84
CA TYR A 531 -4.56 37.18 46.84
C TYR A 531 -5.08 38.62 46.68
N LEU A 532 -6.41 38.85 46.67
CA LEU A 532 -6.95 40.20 46.54
C LEU A 532 -6.51 41.11 47.69
N ALA A 533 -6.53 40.62 48.93
CA ALA A 533 -6.03 41.37 50.08
C ALA A 533 -4.52 41.66 49.94
N ILE A 534 -3.73 40.65 49.55
CA ILE A 534 -2.29 40.79 49.31
C ILE A 534 -1.98 41.82 48.22
N ALA A 535 -2.71 41.80 47.11
CA ALA A 535 -2.55 42.73 46.01
C ALA A 535 -2.93 44.16 46.41
N CYS A 536 -4.03 44.33 47.16
CA CYS A 536 -4.42 45.64 47.69
C CYS A 536 -3.38 46.20 48.67
N GLU A 537 -2.81 45.36 49.54
CA GLU A 537 -1.75 45.80 50.45
C GLU A 537 -0.46 46.15 49.69
N ALA A 538 -0.03 45.31 48.74
CA ALA A 538 1.14 45.59 47.89
C ALA A 538 1.00 46.92 47.11
N VAL A 539 -0.19 47.23 46.58
CA VAL A 539 -0.48 48.52 45.92
C VAL A 539 -0.22 49.70 46.87
N LEU A 540 -0.59 49.57 48.15
CA LEU A 540 -0.42 50.61 49.16
C LEU A 540 1.04 50.73 49.64
N LEU A 541 1.75 49.61 49.81
CA LEU A 541 3.17 49.60 50.20
C LEU A 541 4.07 50.21 49.10
N ILE A 542 3.83 49.87 47.83
CA ILE A 542 4.54 50.48 46.69
C ILE A 542 4.25 51.99 46.60
N ASN A 543 3.03 52.42 46.94
CA ASN A 543 2.68 53.85 46.93
C ASN A 543 3.25 54.63 48.14
N SER A 544 3.43 53.99 49.30
CA SER A 544 3.99 54.62 50.51
C SER A 544 5.50 54.48 50.65
N GLY A 545 6.16 53.74 49.75
CA GLY A 545 7.59 53.43 49.83
C GLY A 545 7.98 52.64 51.10
N SER A 546 7.01 52.03 51.78
CA SER A 546 7.17 51.50 53.13
C SER A 546 6.93 50.00 53.17
N GLY A 547 7.95 49.22 53.56
CA GLY A 547 7.83 47.78 53.82
C GLY A 547 7.92 46.89 52.58
N ASN A 548 8.84 45.92 52.60
CA ASN A 548 9.16 45.11 51.42
C ASN A 548 8.31 43.83 51.28
N THR A 549 7.46 43.50 52.26
CA THR A 549 6.71 42.22 52.31
C THR A 549 5.29 42.38 52.84
N VAL A 550 4.37 41.59 52.29
CA VAL A 550 2.95 41.48 52.70
C VAL A 550 2.70 40.12 53.35
N GLN A 551 1.85 40.07 54.38
CA GLN A 551 1.50 38.82 55.07
C GLN A 551 0.31 38.09 54.43
N LEU A 552 0.39 36.77 54.31
CA LEU A 552 -0.75 35.92 53.96
C LEU A 552 -1.73 35.84 55.14
N LEU A 553 -2.98 36.24 54.89
CA LEU A 553 -4.12 36.10 55.80
C LEU A 553 -5.23 35.32 55.07
N ASN A 554 -5.97 34.49 55.82
CA ASN A 554 -7.04 33.65 55.26
C ASN A 554 -8.40 34.32 55.47
N TYR A 555 -9.02 34.79 54.38
CA TYR A 555 -10.31 35.47 54.38
C TYR A 555 -11.42 34.57 53.81
N LYS A 556 -12.67 34.84 54.21
CA LYS A 556 -13.83 34.20 53.59
C LYS A 556 -14.06 34.73 52.18
N ASN A 557 -14.37 33.85 51.23
CA ASN A 557 -14.63 34.22 49.84
C ASN A 557 -15.90 35.09 49.72
N ALA A 558 -16.02 35.87 48.64
CA ALA A 558 -17.23 36.60 48.31
C ALA A 558 -18.38 35.62 48.00
N SER A 559 -19.60 35.92 48.47
CA SER A 559 -20.78 35.05 48.25
C SER A 559 -21.32 35.11 46.81
N THR A 560 -21.10 36.23 46.13
CA THR A 560 -21.44 36.49 44.72
C THR A 560 -20.44 37.49 44.14
N SER A 561 -20.44 37.64 42.81
CA SER A 561 -19.74 38.72 42.11
C SER A 561 -20.77 39.46 41.25
N THR A 562 -20.78 40.79 41.26
CA THR A 562 -21.66 41.59 40.39
C THR A 562 -20.89 42.78 39.85
N ASP A 563 -20.69 42.77 38.54
CA ASP A 563 -19.95 43.79 37.79
C ASP A 563 -20.92 44.57 36.89
N THR A 564 -20.80 45.90 36.93
CA THR A 564 -21.55 46.85 36.08
C THR A 564 -20.59 47.93 35.57
N LEU A 565 -19.31 47.60 35.46
CA LEU A 565 -18.26 48.54 35.11
C LEU A 565 -18.35 48.91 33.63
N LYS A 566 -18.34 50.21 33.32
CA LYS A 566 -18.17 50.70 31.96
C LYS A 566 -16.69 50.72 31.58
N ALA A 567 -16.39 50.57 30.30
CA ALA A 567 -15.04 50.68 29.80
C ALA A 567 -14.48 52.10 30.03
N GLY A 568 -13.20 52.21 30.39
CA GLY A 568 -12.55 53.47 30.72
C GLY A 568 -11.15 53.27 31.27
N ASN A 569 -10.68 54.22 32.09
CA ASN A 569 -9.39 54.14 32.77
C ASN A 569 -9.54 54.45 34.26
N PHE A 570 -8.84 53.70 35.10
CA PHE A 570 -8.59 54.10 36.49
C PHE A 570 -7.23 54.81 36.56
N SER A 571 -7.20 56.03 37.11
CA SER A 571 -5.95 56.73 37.43
C SER A 571 -5.25 56.12 38.64
N LYS A 572 -3.97 56.45 38.85
CA LYS A 572 -3.22 56.13 40.09
C LYS A 572 -4.03 56.39 41.36
N ALA A 573 -4.70 57.54 41.46
CA ALA A 573 -5.53 57.89 42.60
C ALA A 573 -6.75 56.96 42.77
N ASN A 574 -7.38 56.53 41.68
CA ASN A 574 -8.48 55.55 41.73
C ASN A 574 -7.97 54.17 42.17
N ILE A 575 -6.82 53.72 41.64
CA ILE A 575 -6.19 52.44 42.00
C ILE A 575 -5.91 52.39 43.51
N ILE A 576 -5.28 53.42 44.05
CA ILE A 576 -4.96 53.54 45.49
C ILE A 576 -6.25 53.58 46.34
N SER A 577 -7.26 54.34 45.91
CA SER A 577 -8.55 54.42 46.62
C SER A 577 -9.28 53.07 46.65
N ILE A 578 -9.33 52.36 45.51
CA ILE A 578 -9.94 51.03 45.40
C ILE A 578 -9.20 50.02 46.30
N ALA A 579 -7.86 50.02 46.29
CA ALA A 579 -7.05 49.15 47.14
C ALA A 579 -7.28 49.43 48.64
N ASN A 580 -7.25 50.69 49.07
CA ASN A 580 -7.49 51.08 50.46
C ASN A 580 -8.90 50.70 50.93
N ASN A 581 -9.93 51.03 50.15
CA ASN A 581 -11.32 50.70 50.48
C ASN A 581 -11.55 49.19 50.56
N THR A 582 -10.93 48.43 49.65
CA THR A 582 -11.01 46.95 49.64
C THR A 582 -10.31 46.35 50.86
N LEU A 583 -9.10 46.79 51.19
CA LEU A 583 -8.35 46.29 52.34
C LEU A 583 -9.02 46.64 53.68
N ASN A 584 -9.65 47.82 53.77
CA ASN A 584 -10.45 48.19 54.95
C ASN A 584 -11.73 47.35 55.06
N TYR A 585 -12.39 47.03 53.94
CA TYR A 585 -13.52 46.08 53.95
C TYR A 585 -13.10 44.70 54.47
N PHE A 586 -11.94 44.18 54.04
CA PHE A 586 -11.38 42.92 54.56
C PHE A 586 -11.14 42.97 56.08
N LYS A 587 -10.51 44.05 56.58
CA LYS A 587 -10.27 44.26 58.02
C LYS A 587 -11.56 44.28 58.85
N THR A 588 -12.61 44.95 58.37
CA THR A 588 -13.90 45.04 59.08
C THR A 588 -14.76 43.78 58.97
N ASN A 589 -14.74 43.07 57.83
CA ASN A 589 -15.71 42.01 57.54
C ASN A 589 -15.14 40.58 57.55
N ASN A 590 -13.81 40.42 57.60
CA ASN A 590 -13.09 39.15 57.48
C ASN A 590 -13.53 38.30 56.24
N LYS A 591 -13.85 38.99 55.14
CA LYS A 591 -14.31 38.41 53.87
C LYS A 591 -14.06 39.37 52.69
N ALA A 592 -14.00 38.85 51.48
CA ALA A 592 -13.93 39.68 50.28
C ALA A 592 -15.24 40.44 49.99
N PRO A 593 -15.18 41.65 49.40
CA PRO A 593 -16.35 42.35 48.89
C PRO A 593 -16.89 41.67 47.63
N TYR A 594 -18.22 41.67 47.45
CA TYR A 594 -18.88 41.18 46.24
C TYR A 594 -18.76 42.16 45.06
N THR A 595 -18.62 43.46 45.38
CA THR A 595 -18.39 44.56 44.44
C THR A 595 -17.80 45.78 45.17
N VAL A 596 -17.15 46.69 44.44
CA VAL A 596 -16.68 47.99 44.94
C VAL A 596 -17.22 49.10 44.03
N SER A 597 -17.77 50.17 44.62
CA SER A 597 -18.28 51.32 43.84
C SER A 597 -17.13 52.18 43.32
N THR A 598 -17.16 52.52 42.03
CA THR A 598 -16.16 53.37 41.36
C THR A 598 -16.84 54.42 40.47
N THR A 599 -16.08 55.39 39.97
CA THR A 599 -16.55 56.40 39.00
C THR A 599 -17.02 55.80 37.67
N LEU A 600 -16.62 54.57 37.33
CA LEU A 600 -17.03 53.87 36.11
C LEU A 600 -18.16 52.85 36.33
N GLY A 601 -18.70 52.74 37.55
CA GLY A 601 -19.73 51.76 37.92
C GLY A 601 -19.29 50.84 39.07
N LYS A 602 -20.04 49.76 39.31
CA LYS A 602 -19.70 48.79 40.36
C LYS A 602 -18.73 47.74 39.80
N LEU A 603 -17.53 47.67 40.37
CA LEU A 603 -16.44 46.76 40.03
C LEU A 603 -16.62 45.44 40.80
N GLY A 604 -17.10 44.40 40.13
CA GLY A 604 -17.40 43.10 40.75
C GLY A 604 -16.14 42.34 41.19
N PHE A 605 -16.25 41.45 42.17
CA PHE A 605 -15.12 40.73 42.77
C PHE A 605 -14.09 40.18 41.75
N TYR A 606 -14.53 39.54 40.66
CA TYR A 606 -13.62 39.02 39.64
C TYR A 606 -12.85 40.12 38.88
N ASN A 607 -13.53 41.21 38.52
CA ASN A 607 -12.96 42.36 37.83
C ASN A 607 -12.08 43.21 38.77
N LEU A 608 -12.40 43.22 40.06
CA LEU A 608 -11.59 43.81 41.12
C LEU A 608 -10.25 43.06 41.29
N VAL A 609 -10.28 41.72 41.30
CA VAL A 609 -9.04 40.90 41.30
C VAL A 609 -8.20 41.18 40.06
N TYR A 610 -8.81 41.17 38.86
CA TYR A 610 -8.10 41.50 37.61
C TYR A 610 -7.53 42.93 37.61
N SER A 611 -8.31 43.93 38.06
CA SER A 611 -7.86 45.33 38.11
C SER A 611 -6.67 45.54 39.06
N MET A 612 -6.62 44.83 40.19
CA MET A 612 -5.46 44.90 41.10
C MET A 612 -4.26 44.14 40.54
N ALA A 613 -4.48 43.01 39.84
CA ALA A 613 -3.42 42.27 39.16
C ALA A 613 -2.79 43.12 38.04
N LEU A 614 -3.61 43.73 37.17
CA LEU A 614 -3.19 44.61 36.08
C LEU A 614 -2.51 45.89 36.60
N ALA A 615 -2.96 46.44 37.73
CA ALA A 615 -2.26 47.55 38.38
C ALA A 615 -0.84 47.17 38.81
N LEU A 616 -0.65 46.00 39.43
CA LEU A 616 0.68 45.53 39.87
C LEU A 616 1.56 45.07 38.69
N ASP A 617 0.97 44.50 37.63
CA ASP A 617 1.66 44.16 36.40
C ASP A 617 2.21 45.39 35.67
N THR A 618 1.41 46.46 35.57
CA THR A 618 1.82 47.72 34.91
C THR A 618 2.65 48.66 35.79
N SER A 619 2.83 48.35 37.09
CA SER A 619 3.64 49.13 38.04
C SER A 619 5.09 48.63 38.17
N SER A 620 6.00 49.47 38.63
CA SER A 620 7.29 48.98 39.16
C SER A 620 7.14 48.58 40.63
N ILE A 621 8.13 47.91 41.21
CA ILE A 621 8.20 47.66 42.66
C ILE A 621 8.43 48.94 43.51
N SER A 622 8.61 50.09 42.86
CA SER A 622 8.93 51.39 43.48
C SER A 622 7.94 52.51 43.14
N SER A 623 7.01 52.31 42.22
CA SER A 623 5.95 53.27 41.90
C SER A 623 4.76 52.60 41.21
N ILE A 624 3.57 52.87 41.74
CA ILE A 624 2.30 52.54 41.08
C ILE A 624 2.17 53.31 39.75
N CYS A 625 1.68 52.61 38.73
CA CYS A 625 1.43 53.10 37.38
C CYS A 625 0.50 54.33 37.36
N SER A 626 0.60 55.15 36.30
CA SER A 626 -0.19 56.38 36.16
C SER A 626 -1.68 56.11 35.88
N LYS A 627 -1.97 55.02 35.17
CA LYS A 627 -3.32 54.54 34.85
C LYS A 627 -3.32 53.05 34.50
N ILE A 628 -4.47 52.40 34.65
CA ILE A 628 -4.83 51.16 33.93
C ILE A 628 -6.11 51.39 33.11
N SER A 629 -6.20 50.72 31.95
CA SER A 629 -7.45 50.64 31.19
C SER A 629 -8.28 49.46 31.69
N VAL A 630 -9.59 49.66 31.84
CA VAL A 630 -10.52 48.66 32.40
C VAL A 630 -11.78 48.55 31.55
N LYS A 631 -12.41 47.37 31.60
CA LYS A 631 -13.63 47.00 30.85
C LYS A 631 -14.62 46.28 31.78
N SER A 632 -15.84 46.03 31.32
CA SER A 632 -16.77 45.17 32.08
C SER A 632 -16.22 43.74 32.17
N TRP A 633 -16.54 43.00 33.24
CA TRP A 633 -16.14 41.60 33.33
C TRP A 633 -16.62 40.80 32.12
N SER A 634 -17.88 41.00 31.69
CA SER A 634 -18.43 40.35 30.48
C SER A 634 -17.63 40.64 29.22
N THR A 635 -17.07 41.84 29.07
CA THR A 635 -16.21 42.18 27.92
C THR A 635 -14.89 41.42 27.99
N ILE A 636 -14.26 41.35 29.17
CA ILE A 636 -13.01 40.59 29.39
C ILE A 636 -13.23 39.09 29.12
N VAL A 637 -14.38 38.53 29.51
CA VAL A 637 -14.74 37.13 29.18
C VAL A 637 -14.88 36.92 27.67
N SER A 638 -15.50 37.86 26.94
CA SER A 638 -15.74 37.74 25.49
C SER A 638 -14.53 38.08 24.61
N GLU A 639 -13.60 38.90 25.09
CA GLU A 639 -12.33 39.25 24.42
C GLU A 639 -11.20 38.24 24.71
N GLY A 640 -11.38 37.36 25.70
CA GLY A 640 -10.53 36.18 25.88
C GLY A 640 -10.64 35.21 24.69
N LEU A 641 -9.85 34.14 24.70
CA LEU A 641 -9.63 33.21 23.58
C LEU A 641 -10.89 32.53 22.95
N SER A 642 -12.09 32.76 23.48
CA SER A 642 -13.33 32.06 23.15
C SER A 642 -13.69 32.04 21.65
N SER A 643 -13.42 33.12 20.91
CA SER A 643 -13.59 33.16 19.46
C SER A 643 -12.45 32.44 18.72
N MET A 644 -11.21 32.76 19.09
CA MET A 644 -9.97 32.27 18.47
C MET A 644 -9.84 30.74 18.56
N LEU A 645 -10.29 30.12 19.66
CA LEU A 645 -10.23 28.68 19.90
C LEU A 645 -11.04 27.84 18.90
N SER A 646 -12.01 28.46 18.20
CA SER A 646 -12.75 27.82 17.11
C SER A 646 -11.93 27.62 15.83
N ARG A 647 -10.77 28.29 15.71
CA ARG A 647 -9.91 28.32 14.53
C ARG A 647 -8.82 27.24 14.64
N PRO A 648 -8.82 26.21 13.78
CA PRO A 648 -7.81 25.17 13.81
C PRO A 648 -6.46 25.68 13.30
N ILE A 649 -5.39 25.41 14.05
CA ILE A 649 -4.01 25.81 13.74
C ILE A 649 -3.28 24.66 13.01
N TYR A 650 -2.57 24.99 11.94
CA TYR A 650 -1.77 24.05 11.13
C TYR A 650 -0.32 24.51 11.03
N ILE A 651 0.62 23.72 11.55
CA ILE A 651 2.03 24.10 11.66
C ILE A 651 2.89 23.28 10.68
N THR A 652 3.80 23.93 9.96
CA THR A 652 4.74 23.32 9.00
C THR A 652 6.14 23.91 9.14
N SER A 653 7.21 23.16 8.90
CA SER A 653 8.60 23.67 8.98
C SER A 653 9.44 23.29 7.75
N ASP A 654 10.36 24.17 7.36
CA ASP A 654 11.15 24.06 6.13
C ASP A 654 12.54 23.39 6.33
N ILE A 655 12.54 22.24 7.03
CA ILE A 655 13.71 21.35 7.26
C ILE A 655 14.95 22.03 7.91
N ILE A 656 14.72 23.04 8.75
CA ILE A 656 15.71 24.00 9.28
C ILE A 656 16.95 23.34 9.89
N TYR A 657 16.74 22.35 10.77
CA TYR A 657 17.82 21.58 11.40
C TYR A 657 17.74 20.08 11.11
N GLY A 658 17.06 19.71 10.02
CA GLY A 658 16.76 18.33 9.70
C GLY A 658 15.47 17.84 10.36
N THR A 659 14.72 17.03 9.61
CA THR A 659 13.35 16.56 9.85
C THR A 659 13.00 16.23 11.31
N SER A 660 13.88 15.54 12.04
CA SER A 660 13.64 15.12 13.44
C SER A 660 13.60 16.30 14.44
N LYS A 661 14.53 17.26 14.31
CA LYS A 661 14.59 18.44 15.20
C LYS A 661 13.43 19.40 14.93
N ASP A 662 13.07 19.55 13.66
CA ASP A 662 11.93 20.35 13.24
C ASP A 662 10.60 19.76 13.72
N TYR A 663 10.36 18.45 13.57
CA TYR A 663 9.15 17.81 14.11
C TYR A 663 9.04 17.98 15.62
N LYS A 664 10.15 17.79 16.37
CA LYS A 664 10.19 18.03 17.82
C LYS A 664 9.78 19.46 18.18
N PHE A 665 10.25 20.45 17.42
CA PHE A 665 9.89 21.85 17.66
C PHE A 665 8.44 22.18 17.28
N ILE A 666 7.92 21.63 16.18
CA ILE A 666 6.49 21.74 15.85
C ILE A 666 5.65 21.14 16.98
N ASP A 667 6.02 19.99 17.53
CA ASP A 667 5.27 19.36 18.62
C ASP A 667 5.38 20.14 19.94
N GLU A 668 6.54 20.74 20.25
CA GLU A 668 6.70 21.65 21.41
C GLU A 668 5.79 22.89 21.28
N LEU A 669 5.79 23.55 20.11
CA LEU A 669 4.93 24.69 19.83
C LEU A 669 3.44 24.30 19.83
N ALA A 670 3.10 23.17 19.20
CA ALA A 670 1.74 22.67 19.15
C ALA A 670 1.23 22.28 20.54
N ASN A 671 2.07 21.75 21.43
CA ASN A 671 1.69 21.44 22.80
C ASN A 671 1.50 22.71 23.64
N LYS A 672 2.32 23.76 23.45
CA LYS A 672 2.08 25.09 24.05
C LYS A 672 0.76 25.71 23.59
N LEU A 673 0.45 25.61 22.29
CA LEU A 673 -0.81 26.13 21.75
C LEU A 673 -2.03 25.30 22.16
N ARG A 674 -1.91 23.97 22.28
CA ARG A 674 -2.95 23.09 22.84
C ARG A 674 -3.21 23.34 24.32
N SER A 675 -2.18 23.67 25.13
CA SER A 675 -2.39 23.99 26.56
C SER A 675 -3.08 25.34 26.78
N LEU A 676 -3.00 26.25 25.80
CA LEU A 676 -3.84 27.45 25.71
C LEU A 676 -5.27 27.14 25.22
N GLY A 677 -5.51 25.92 24.74
CA GLY A 677 -6.81 25.37 24.35
C GLY A 677 -6.99 25.12 22.85
N PHE A 678 -6.08 25.61 21.99
CA PHE A 678 -6.28 25.57 20.54
C PHE A 678 -6.34 24.15 19.98
N THR A 679 -7.13 23.95 18.92
CA THR A 679 -7.05 22.74 18.10
C THR A 679 -5.86 22.86 17.15
N VAL A 680 -4.78 22.12 17.39
CA VAL A 680 -3.51 22.26 16.65
C VAL A 680 -3.08 20.96 15.97
N TYR A 681 -2.72 21.05 14.69
CA TYR A 681 -2.22 19.95 13.87
C TYR A 681 -0.76 20.18 13.46
N ASN A 682 0.07 19.16 13.64
CA ASN A 682 1.40 19.07 13.03
C ASN A 682 1.20 18.63 11.58
N TYR A 683 1.51 19.49 10.60
CA TYR A 683 1.19 19.31 9.18
C TYR A 683 2.41 19.03 8.29
N GLY A 684 3.55 18.77 8.92
CA GLY A 684 4.72 18.18 8.27
C GLY A 684 5.93 19.10 8.18
N VAL A 685 7.09 18.46 8.12
CA VAL A 685 8.37 19.09 7.78
C VAL A 685 8.69 18.76 6.32
N GLY A 686 9.10 19.75 5.52
CA GLY A 686 9.47 19.53 4.13
C GLY A 686 9.47 20.81 3.28
N SER A 687 10.28 20.78 2.21
CA SER A 687 10.39 21.86 1.23
C SER A 687 9.02 22.30 0.70
N ASN A 688 8.78 23.61 0.69
CA ASN A 688 7.57 24.25 0.16
C ASN A 688 6.25 23.85 0.84
N LYS A 689 6.32 23.24 2.05
CA LYS A 689 5.13 22.88 2.83
C LYS A 689 4.27 24.07 3.25
N HIS A 690 4.85 25.26 3.31
CA HIS A 690 4.15 26.51 3.60
C HIS A 690 3.06 26.82 2.56
N ALA A 691 3.31 26.62 1.27
CA ALA A 691 2.35 26.97 0.21
C ALA A 691 1.43 25.80 -0.19
N GLN A 692 1.91 24.55 -0.09
CA GLN A 692 1.23 23.37 -0.63
C GLN A 692 -0.26 23.28 -0.26
N TYR A 693 -0.61 23.52 1.02
CA TYR A 693 -1.95 23.27 1.55
C TYR A 693 -2.98 24.37 1.24
N ILE A 694 -2.52 25.58 0.90
CA ILE A 694 -3.36 26.65 0.35
C ILE A 694 -3.63 26.36 -1.13
N TYR A 695 -2.60 25.98 -1.90
CA TYR A 695 -2.76 25.58 -3.30
C TYR A 695 -3.65 24.34 -3.47
N SER A 696 -3.61 23.34 -2.57
CA SER A 696 -4.53 22.19 -2.59
C SER A 696 -5.92 22.46 -1.99
N CYS A 697 -6.20 23.68 -1.50
CA CYS A 697 -7.46 24.07 -0.84
C CYS A 697 -7.91 23.13 0.30
N SER A 698 -6.99 22.39 0.92
CA SER A 698 -7.33 21.28 1.84
C SER A 698 -7.52 21.69 3.30
N LEU A 699 -7.29 22.96 3.64
CA LEU A 699 -7.53 23.52 4.97
C LEU A 699 -8.98 24.03 5.11
N PRO A 700 -9.54 24.08 6.34
CA PRO A 700 -10.77 24.83 6.63
C PRO A 700 -10.66 26.31 6.25
N SER A 701 -11.80 27.00 6.05
CA SER A 701 -11.81 28.43 5.71
C SER A 701 -11.41 29.34 6.88
N ASN A 702 -11.72 28.96 8.12
CA ASN A 702 -11.38 29.73 9.32
C ASN A 702 -10.00 29.38 9.90
N ALA A 703 -9.21 28.55 9.22
CA ALA A 703 -7.95 28.00 9.72
C ALA A 703 -6.85 29.07 9.89
N ILE A 704 -5.90 28.77 10.78
CA ILE A 704 -4.68 29.53 10.98
C ILE A 704 -3.52 28.65 10.54
N GLN A 705 -2.61 29.17 9.71
CA GLN A 705 -1.42 28.46 9.28
C GLN A 705 -0.16 29.12 9.84
N ILE A 706 0.76 28.31 10.36
CA ILE A 706 2.04 28.73 10.93
C ILE A 706 3.18 28.05 10.15
N PRO A 707 3.70 28.70 9.09
CA PRO A 707 4.95 28.29 8.47
C PRO A 707 6.14 28.72 9.34
N ILE A 708 7.05 27.79 9.60
CA ILE A 708 8.31 27.99 10.31
C ILE A 708 9.44 27.92 9.28
N PHE A 709 10.18 29.01 9.12
CA PHE A 709 11.24 29.15 8.14
C PHE A 709 12.62 29.30 8.78
N GLY A 710 13.60 28.56 8.24
CA GLY A 710 15.03 28.74 8.53
C GLY A 710 15.71 29.74 7.58
N GLY A 711 14.93 30.34 6.70
CA GLY A 711 15.38 31.17 5.59
C GLY A 711 14.25 31.32 4.60
N VAL A 712 14.18 32.48 3.96
CA VAL A 712 13.19 32.81 2.93
C VAL A 712 13.85 33.70 1.91
N CYS A 713 13.62 33.43 0.64
CA CYS A 713 14.05 34.32 -0.43
C CYS A 713 12.99 35.38 -0.69
N ALA A 714 13.37 36.48 -1.33
CA ALA A 714 12.41 37.50 -1.77
C ALA A 714 11.26 36.91 -2.63
N GLY A 715 11.53 35.84 -3.40
CA GLY A 715 10.53 35.15 -4.21
C GLY A 715 9.48 34.37 -3.41
N THR A 716 9.82 33.86 -2.23
CA THR A 716 8.86 33.23 -1.31
C THR A 716 7.82 34.25 -0.84
N PHE A 717 8.23 35.50 -0.62
CA PHE A 717 7.31 36.59 -0.29
C PHE A 717 6.46 37.02 -1.50
N VAL A 718 7.02 36.98 -2.72
CA VAL A 718 6.25 37.21 -3.96
C VAL A 718 5.18 36.12 -4.16
N ASP A 719 5.46 34.83 -3.86
CA ASP A 719 4.47 33.75 -3.93
C ASP A 719 3.30 33.98 -2.95
N ILE A 720 3.59 34.12 -1.65
CA ILE A 720 2.54 34.20 -0.61
C ILE A 720 1.77 35.52 -0.63
N CYS A 721 2.34 36.60 -1.17
CA CYS A 721 1.61 37.85 -1.41
C CYS A 721 0.93 37.89 -2.80
N SER A 722 1.09 36.87 -3.65
CA SER A 722 0.56 36.90 -5.01
C SER A 722 -0.97 36.97 -5.03
N ASN A 723 -1.51 37.64 -6.06
CA ASN A 723 -2.96 37.70 -6.31
C ASN A 723 -3.63 36.33 -6.48
N ALA A 724 -2.88 35.28 -6.83
CA ALA A 724 -3.37 33.91 -6.89
C ALA A 724 -3.41 33.28 -5.50
N PHE A 725 -2.31 33.35 -4.75
CA PHE A 725 -2.23 32.83 -3.37
C PHE A 725 -3.26 33.50 -2.46
N MET A 726 -3.39 34.82 -2.49
CA MET A 726 -4.37 35.55 -1.65
C MET A 726 -5.81 35.12 -1.91
N LYS A 727 -6.20 34.91 -3.18
CA LYS A 727 -7.54 34.39 -3.55
C LYS A 727 -7.78 32.94 -3.09
N LEU A 728 -6.71 32.14 -2.98
CA LEU A 728 -6.78 30.76 -2.46
C LEU A 728 -6.69 30.71 -0.93
N LYS A 729 -5.97 31.65 -0.29
CA LYS A 729 -5.90 31.81 1.17
C LYS A 729 -7.29 32.08 1.75
N LYS A 730 -8.03 33.05 1.19
CA LYS A 730 -9.33 33.52 1.70
C LYS A 730 -9.22 33.96 3.18
N ASP A 731 -10.24 33.69 3.98
CA ASP A 731 -10.42 34.09 5.39
C ASP A 731 -9.54 33.31 6.38
N ARG A 732 -8.60 32.49 5.88
CA ARG A 732 -7.54 31.88 6.68
C ARG A 732 -6.52 32.93 7.07
N ASP A 733 -5.83 32.70 8.19
CA ASP A 733 -4.64 33.48 8.54
C ASP A 733 -3.34 32.74 8.29
N LEU A 734 -2.28 33.53 8.10
CA LEU A 734 -0.91 33.07 7.92
C LEU A 734 -0.02 33.89 8.87
N PHE A 735 0.48 33.24 9.92
CA PHE A 735 1.31 33.87 10.94
C PHE A 735 2.71 33.25 10.88
N ILE A 736 3.71 34.04 10.49
CA ILE A 736 5.01 33.50 10.04
C ILE A 736 6.00 33.42 11.21
N VAL A 737 6.71 32.29 11.34
CA VAL A 737 7.76 32.13 12.35
C VAL A 737 9.11 32.02 11.66
N PHE A 738 10.05 32.88 12.04
CA PHE A 738 11.43 32.84 11.59
C PHE A 738 12.34 32.29 12.68
N ASP A 739 13.19 31.33 12.33
CA ASP A 739 14.25 30.86 13.21
C ASP A 739 15.39 31.91 13.26
N PRO A 740 15.66 32.50 14.43
CA PRO A 740 16.55 33.67 14.54
C PRO A 740 18.03 33.35 14.41
N ASN A 741 18.41 32.07 14.26
CA ASN A 741 19.81 31.65 14.08
C ASN A 741 20.13 31.30 12.62
N THR A 742 19.13 31.31 11.74
CA THR A 742 19.25 30.83 10.35
C THR A 742 18.57 31.75 9.34
N ALA A 743 17.39 32.30 9.65
CA ALA A 743 16.73 33.28 8.78
C ALA A 743 17.41 34.66 8.87
N LYS A 744 17.63 35.31 7.72
CA LYS A 744 18.01 36.73 7.64
C LYS A 744 16.93 37.56 8.35
N ASP A 745 17.31 38.50 9.20
CA ASP A 745 16.36 39.41 9.84
C ASP A 745 15.86 40.44 8.82
N ILE A 746 14.55 40.49 8.58
CA ILE A 746 13.92 41.38 7.60
C ILE A 746 13.44 42.70 8.23
N ARG A 747 13.50 42.86 9.55
CA ARG A 747 12.92 44.00 10.28
C ARG A 747 13.69 45.29 9.99
N GLY A 748 13.08 46.21 9.25
CA GLY A 748 13.76 47.44 8.80
C GLY A 748 14.93 47.17 7.84
N LEU A 749 14.88 46.08 7.08
CA LEU A 749 15.88 45.75 6.06
C LEU A 749 15.51 46.45 4.74
N ASP A 750 16.40 47.29 4.19
CA ASP A 750 16.12 48.02 2.94
C ASP A 750 15.89 47.08 1.74
N TRP A 751 16.63 45.96 1.67
CA TRP A 751 16.60 45.03 0.53
C TRP A 751 16.86 43.57 0.91
N LEU A 752 16.06 42.67 0.36
CA LEU A 752 16.22 41.21 0.41
C LEU A 752 16.52 40.68 -1.00
N GLU A 753 17.62 39.94 -1.16
CA GLU A 753 18.04 39.42 -2.46
C GLU A 753 17.12 38.29 -2.96
N ARG A 754 17.06 38.10 -4.29
CA ARG A 754 16.58 36.84 -4.88
C ARG A 754 17.60 35.73 -4.61
N ALA A 755 17.13 34.57 -4.12
CA ALA A 755 18.00 33.41 -3.92
C ALA A 755 18.32 32.70 -5.25
N HIS A 756 19.43 31.95 -5.26
CA HIS A 756 19.89 31.20 -6.43
C HIS A 756 18.93 30.06 -6.84
N ASP A 757 18.15 29.55 -5.90
CA ASP A 757 17.19 28.45 -6.03
C ASP A 757 15.72 28.92 -6.02
N ASP A 758 15.46 30.22 -6.10
CA ASP A 758 14.11 30.75 -6.24
C ASP A 758 13.46 30.28 -7.55
N ASN A 759 12.35 29.54 -7.42
CA ASN A 759 11.52 29.00 -8.49
C ASN A 759 10.11 29.64 -8.52
N PHE A 760 9.88 30.69 -7.73
CA PHE A 760 8.60 31.38 -7.57
C PHE A 760 8.53 32.68 -8.37
N SER A 761 9.66 33.40 -8.45
CA SER A 761 9.73 34.68 -9.19
C SER A 761 10.10 34.50 -10.65
N TYR A 762 9.57 35.40 -11.48
CA TYR A 762 9.98 35.59 -12.87
C TYR A 762 11.48 35.87 -13.01
N SER A 763 12.07 35.54 -14.17
CA SER A 763 13.52 35.49 -14.37
C SER A 763 14.26 36.83 -14.31
N SER A 764 13.56 37.96 -14.45
CA SER A 764 14.11 39.31 -14.29
C SER A 764 13.90 39.92 -12.88
N PHE A 765 13.36 39.15 -11.93
CA PHE A 765 13.30 39.54 -10.53
C PHE A 765 14.71 39.52 -9.92
N THR A 766 15.02 40.45 -9.02
CA THR A 766 16.35 40.59 -8.40
C THR A 766 16.32 40.62 -6.87
N GLY A 767 15.16 40.89 -6.28
CA GLY A 767 14.96 41.04 -4.84
C GLY A 767 13.76 41.92 -4.52
N LEU A 768 13.55 42.18 -3.24
CA LEU A 768 12.41 42.91 -2.69
C LEU A 768 12.88 44.01 -1.75
N ALA A 769 12.40 45.24 -1.96
CA ALA A 769 12.59 46.35 -1.05
C ALA A 769 11.63 46.26 0.15
N ASN A 770 12.09 46.68 1.33
CA ASN A 770 11.34 46.71 2.59
C ASN A 770 10.48 45.44 2.83
N PRO A 771 11.07 44.22 2.78
CA PRO A 771 10.36 42.94 2.91
C PRO A 771 9.38 42.84 4.09
N ASP A 772 9.67 43.48 5.23
CA ASP A 772 8.80 43.41 6.40
C ASP A 772 7.59 44.34 6.31
N GLU A 773 7.76 45.55 5.77
CA GLU A 773 6.63 46.41 5.38
C GLU A 773 5.80 45.75 4.28
N TYR A 774 6.44 45.12 3.30
CA TYR A 774 5.76 44.40 2.22
C TYR A 774 4.85 43.28 2.75
N LEU A 775 5.33 42.46 3.70
CA LEU A 775 4.50 41.43 4.35
C LEU A 775 3.33 42.05 5.14
N ARG A 776 3.60 43.07 5.97
CA ARG A 776 2.57 43.73 6.80
C ARG A 776 1.49 44.41 5.94
N ASN A 777 1.87 45.02 4.82
CA ASN A 777 0.95 45.62 3.86
C ASN A 777 0.06 44.59 3.13
N HIS A 778 0.42 43.30 3.15
CA HIS A 778 -0.42 42.20 2.65
C HIS A 778 -1.21 41.48 3.77
N GLY A 779 -1.19 42.01 5.00
CA GLY A 779 -1.92 41.44 6.14
C GLY A 779 -1.23 40.26 6.82
N TYR A 780 0.11 40.18 6.73
CA TYR A 780 0.91 39.17 7.41
C TYR A 780 1.70 39.76 8.58
N ASP A 781 1.70 39.05 9.71
CA ASP A 781 2.55 39.33 10.87
C ASP A 781 3.49 38.15 11.13
N PHE A 782 4.62 38.42 11.82
CA PHE A 782 5.70 37.46 11.95
C PHE A 782 6.51 37.61 13.24
N VAL A 783 7.15 36.52 13.68
CA VAL A 783 7.99 36.50 14.89
C VAL A 783 9.32 35.78 14.68
N TYR A 784 10.41 36.42 15.11
CA TYR A 784 11.75 35.84 15.16
C TYR A 784 11.98 35.19 16.52
N SER A 785 11.75 33.88 16.65
CA SER A 785 11.96 33.16 17.92
C SER A 785 12.01 31.63 17.76
N ARG A 786 12.65 30.97 18.73
CA ARG A 786 12.54 29.54 19.01
C ARG A 786 12.01 29.22 20.41
N ASP A 787 11.61 30.23 21.19
CA ASP A 787 10.83 30.03 22.41
C ASP A 787 9.34 29.93 22.07
N VAL A 788 8.73 28.80 22.42
CA VAL A 788 7.32 28.52 22.15
C VAL A 788 6.36 29.45 22.91
N ASN A 789 6.79 30.04 24.03
CA ASN A 789 5.97 30.99 24.79
C ASN A 789 5.87 32.33 24.04
N THR A 790 7.00 32.85 23.57
CA THR A 790 7.11 34.05 22.74
C THR A 790 6.29 33.91 21.46
N ILE A 791 6.40 32.76 20.76
CA ILE A 791 5.64 32.51 19.52
C ILE A 791 4.13 32.45 19.81
N ALA A 792 3.71 31.73 20.85
CA ALA A 792 2.30 31.65 21.21
C ALA A 792 1.72 33.01 21.66
N LYS A 793 2.53 33.85 22.33
CA LYS A 793 2.15 35.21 22.74
C LYS A 793 2.01 36.15 21.54
N ALA A 794 2.95 36.10 20.60
CA ALA A 794 2.89 36.86 19.35
C ALA A 794 1.68 36.45 18.49
N LEU A 795 1.42 35.13 18.36
CA LEU A 795 0.23 34.63 17.67
C LEU A 795 -1.07 35.13 18.32
N ILE A 796 -1.18 35.10 19.66
CA ILE A 796 -2.38 35.62 20.36
C ILE A 796 -2.53 37.14 20.16
N ALA A 797 -1.42 37.90 20.06
CA ALA A 797 -1.48 39.32 19.76
C ALA A 797 -2.02 39.58 18.34
N PHE A 798 -1.48 38.88 17.34
CA PHE A 798 -1.96 38.92 15.94
C PHE A 798 -3.45 38.53 15.81
N LEU A 799 -3.87 37.46 16.50
CA LEU A 799 -5.27 37.00 16.55
C LEU A 799 -6.20 37.92 17.36
N LYS A 800 -5.69 38.94 18.05
CA LYS A 800 -6.48 40.03 18.65
C LYS A 800 -6.66 41.22 17.69
N THR A 801 -6.01 41.19 16.51
CA THR A 801 -6.07 42.24 15.47
C THR A 801 -6.64 41.76 14.13
N THR A 802 -7.06 40.49 14.04
CA THR A 802 -7.66 39.83 12.85
C THR A 802 -9.01 39.19 13.19
#